data_AF-A0AAJ1MIE7-F1
#
_entry.id   AF-A0AAJ1MIE7-F1
#
_cell.length_a   1.000
_cell.length_b   1.000
_cell.length_c   1.000
_cell.angle_alpha   90.00
_cell.angle_beta   90.00
_cell.angle_gamma   90.00
#
_symmetry.space_group_name_H-M   'P 1'
#
loop_
_entity.id
_entity.type
_entity.pdbx_description
1 polymer ?
#
loop_
_entity_poly.entity_id
_entity_poly.type
_entity_poly.pdbx_seq_one_letter_code
_entity_poly.pdbx_strand_id
1 'polypeptide(L)'
;MADENKVKGRVEINTDDEGLLAVLHFIPDDNADEWDLQKINRYIAEKQITFGIKKDELSLKLEGLFASPEEITITVAEGEPPEAPVAAEREWAAVEIPEKVKEDVERFLKNAPPPEIFKTEVEKITKEKTVKKKGFLPFGKEKEEKVSEIVKREKKLRVDVIPEVIEAGWVEAGLKIADVKAGKPGKPGKDVSGRPIQPAAVDDEFYFGRGIESKGKALLAAETGVLRRGWNWVEVLPFKVHDWSLELSKDKNTCYLNFNPGGTESSAPDPAEILKRAQMLGCSEDSLIDEARLLEIINTSVHSGRELKQAVLSNDDDGFFEIKVSEDKLKAEMVMHKGRGEGKPLVLKQAGAAIKASGLKSLDLKKIQDIILEFYRGPESDITFDLSEGTPAENGETGDIVYELEFMKEQAAEEIKKRAPHLDDAYLSAFESAKTFPPAEASHLATVQAEQKIALLPASEGKKGTDVYGNEIASVAADLSSVKALENIKIEEGVISSETKGLLERFDREGVTAFRIRPHMDSEFRVSLSSDGMTALLSAEPAIGTGAPPSIEEANRVIAEAGVTNGIDSEAIRRVVDKCRDGESVIGEEIAAGKEPVNAGDAELNFLISLASGDAVTIDEKGRANYRKQNKLTNVKEGDRIAEVKVVQGESEDGWDVCGRVLPAKKTSPVDLEIGANLKEETVEDGTTVIIAEKSGRVIYENNRLEIQENLFIKGDVDFNSGNIKFGGDVNVKGNVKSGFFVMAGGNINVGMNSEMSLLSAEKSIMVAQGIKGGGKAILRSKESIQLSFAERATLLAVEDISVKNAIFGCKVKCNGKLRLVTEKGYLVGGRIQAREGIEAANIGSISGNRTEISFGQDYLIADRIETEEREINKIKARLVKIDPEMKLLEKDRKKKELTKLRMEKVKLMKIMEKRSMRVFTLKERFEQHFPGEVLVRGEVFPGTVFESHGRTLEITKVEKSVRIVFNQETGMLQIVPVTSGG
;
A
#
# COMPACT_ATOMS: atom_id res chain seq x y z
N MET A 1 -65.39 101.45 43.62
CA MET A 1 -66.06 100.57 44.61
C MET A 1 -66.26 99.21 43.98
N ALA A 2 -65.23 98.40 44.09
CA ALA A 2 -65.28 96.97 44.41
C ALA A 2 -63.99 96.81 45.23
N ASP A 3 -64.10 96.34 46.47
CA ASP A 3 -62.96 96.26 47.39
C ASP A 3 -61.81 95.50 46.74
N GLU A 4 -60.60 96.07 46.79
CA GLU A 4 -59.38 95.29 46.57
C GLU A 4 -59.30 94.31 47.73
N ASN A 5 -59.85 93.11 47.58
CA ASN A 5 -59.68 92.05 48.57
C ASN A 5 -58.19 91.74 48.64
N LYS A 6 -57.54 92.29 49.67
CA LYS A 6 -56.15 92.05 50.03
C LYS A 6 -56.10 90.99 51.10
N VAL A 7 -55.16 90.08 50.97
CA VAL A 7 -54.92 89.03 51.97
C VAL A 7 -53.51 89.16 52.52
N LYS A 8 -53.36 88.95 53.83
CA LYS A 8 -52.05 88.92 54.49
C LYS A 8 -51.58 87.50 54.65
N GLY A 9 -50.39 87.24 54.15
CA GLY A 9 -49.82 85.91 54.22
C GLY A 9 -48.54 85.79 53.42
N ARG A 10 -47.92 84.62 53.52
CA ARG A 10 -46.74 84.30 52.72
C ARG A 10 -47.18 83.67 51.40
N VAL A 11 -46.73 84.26 50.30
CA VAL A 11 -46.89 83.70 48.95
C VAL A 11 -45.55 83.14 48.48
N GLU A 12 -45.52 81.86 48.18
CA GLU A 12 -44.39 81.21 47.53
C GLU A 12 -44.85 80.62 46.20
N ILE A 13 -44.16 80.96 45.12
CA ILE A 13 -44.36 80.31 43.83
C ILE A 13 -43.17 79.43 43.57
N ASN A 14 -43.43 78.13 43.55
CA ASN A 14 -42.45 77.11 43.24
C ASN A 14 -42.77 76.52 41.87
N THR A 15 -41.70 76.32 41.10
CA THR A 15 -41.77 75.55 39.86
C THR A 15 -41.17 74.18 40.14
N ASP A 16 -41.78 73.13 39.61
CA ASP A 16 -41.21 71.79 39.66
C ASP A 16 -39.85 71.71 38.94
N ASP A 17 -39.10 70.65 39.22
CA ASP A 17 -37.71 70.49 38.73
C ASP A 17 -37.63 70.43 37.19
N GLU A 18 -38.71 70.03 36.52
CA GLU A 18 -38.82 69.98 35.05
C GLU A 18 -39.31 71.29 34.42
N GLY A 19 -39.73 72.26 35.22
CA GLY A 19 -40.22 73.56 34.74
C GLY A 19 -41.66 73.53 34.20
N LEU A 20 -42.39 72.44 34.35
CA LEU A 20 -43.70 72.20 33.73
C LEU A 20 -44.87 72.66 34.59
N LEU A 21 -44.69 72.86 35.89
CA LEU A 21 -45.78 73.25 36.76
C LEU A 21 -45.32 74.35 37.72
N ALA A 22 -45.94 75.52 37.61
CA ALA A 22 -45.79 76.59 38.59
C ALA A 22 -47.00 76.60 39.51
N VAL A 23 -46.74 76.48 40.81
CA VAL A 23 -47.78 76.44 41.82
C VAL A 23 -47.52 77.53 42.84
N LEU A 24 -48.57 78.32 43.10
CA LEU A 24 -48.61 79.32 44.14
C LEU A 24 -49.13 78.67 45.41
N HIS A 25 -48.32 78.68 46.45
CA HIS A 25 -48.70 78.30 47.79
C HIS A 25 -48.91 79.58 48.61
N PHE A 26 -50.12 79.75 49.14
CA PHE A 26 -50.44 80.85 50.05
C PHE A 26 -50.67 80.30 51.45
N ILE A 27 -50.01 80.89 52.44
CA ILE A 27 -50.19 80.58 53.87
C ILE A 27 -50.63 81.87 54.57
N PRO A 28 -51.83 81.92 55.17
CA PRO A 28 -52.28 83.08 55.94
C PRO A 28 -51.32 83.40 57.09
N ASP A 29 -50.91 84.66 57.20
CA ASP A 29 -50.06 85.16 58.29
C ASP A 29 -50.29 86.67 58.43
N ASP A 30 -50.94 87.08 59.52
CA ASP A 30 -51.33 88.46 59.77
C ASP A 30 -50.15 89.43 59.90
N ASN A 31 -48.93 88.90 60.11
CA ASN A 31 -47.69 89.68 60.23
C ASN A 31 -46.88 89.73 58.92
N ALA A 32 -47.37 89.09 57.85
CA ALA A 32 -46.72 89.06 56.53
C ALA A 32 -47.24 90.17 55.59
N ASP A 33 -46.66 90.22 54.39
CA ASP A 33 -47.03 91.18 53.35
C ASP A 33 -48.48 91.03 52.89
N GLU A 34 -49.10 92.15 52.50
CA GLU A 34 -50.40 92.16 51.82
C GLU A 34 -50.24 91.81 50.33
N TRP A 35 -51.13 90.98 49.83
CA TRP A 35 -51.19 90.53 48.44
C TRP A 35 -52.55 90.86 47.81
N ASP A 36 -52.52 91.45 46.62
CA ASP A 36 -53.66 91.65 45.72
C ASP A 36 -53.37 91.00 44.36
N LEU A 37 -54.39 90.97 43.49
CA LEU A 37 -54.28 90.38 42.16
C LEU A 37 -53.15 91.00 41.32
N GLN A 38 -52.87 92.31 41.46
CA GLN A 38 -51.82 92.98 40.69
C GLN A 38 -50.42 92.59 41.20
N LYS A 39 -50.23 92.53 42.52
CA LYS A 39 -48.98 92.16 43.18
C LYS A 39 -48.65 90.69 42.96
N ILE A 40 -49.65 89.79 42.98
CA ILE A 40 -49.46 88.37 42.63
C ILE A 40 -49.08 88.24 41.15
N ASN A 41 -49.77 88.91 40.23
CA ASN A 41 -49.40 88.88 38.81
C ASN A 41 -48.00 89.45 38.54
N ARG A 42 -47.58 90.49 39.26
CA ARG A 42 -46.21 91.01 39.19
C ARG A 42 -45.20 90.00 39.73
N TYR A 43 -45.52 89.31 40.82
CA TYR A 43 -44.65 88.28 41.40
C TYR A 43 -44.51 87.05 40.48
N ILE A 44 -45.58 86.65 39.80
CA ILE A 44 -45.55 85.63 38.73
C ILE A 44 -44.59 86.05 37.60
N ALA A 45 -44.67 87.31 37.17
CA ALA A 45 -43.78 87.86 36.14
C ALA A 45 -42.31 87.98 36.60
N GLU A 46 -42.06 88.37 37.86
CA GLU A 46 -40.73 88.41 38.48
C GLU A 46 -40.08 87.03 38.57
N LYS A 47 -40.89 85.99 38.80
CA LYS A 47 -40.49 84.57 38.73
C LYS A 47 -40.31 84.03 37.31
N GLN A 48 -40.41 84.90 36.29
CA GLN A 48 -40.25 84.58 34.88
C GLN A 48 -41.28 83.55 34.35
N ILE A 49 -42.46 83.45 34.98
CA ILE A 49 -43.52 82.57 34.51
C ILE A 49 -44.35 83.35 33.47
N THR A 50 -44.21 82.98 32.19
CA THR A 50 -44.75 83.72 31.05
C THR A 50 -45.53 82.85 30.05
N PHE A 51 -45.53 81.54 30.24
CA PHE A 51 -46.18 80.55 29.37
C PHE A 51 -47.08 79.64 30.22
N GLY A 52 -48.19 79.13 29.66
CA GLY A 52 -49.06 78.18 30.36
C GLY A 52 -50.04 78.77 31.38
N ILE A 53 -50.11 80.09 31.53
CA ILE A 53 -51.03 80.77 32.47
C ILE A 53 -52.45 80.82 31.88
N LYS A 54 -53.38 80.06 32.47
CA LYS A 54 -54.82 80.19 32.19
C LYS A 54 -55.39 81.36 33.00
N LYS A 55 -55.24 82.57 32.46
CA LYS A 55 -55.52 83.83 33.19
C LYS A 55 -56.92 83.90 33.81
N ASP A 56 -57.94 83.39 33.11
CA ASP A 56 -59.33 83.44 33.60
C ASP A 56 -59.56 82.47 34.78
N GLU A 57 -58.99 81.26 34.71
CA GLU A 57 -59.06 80.27 35.80
C GLU A 57 -58.24 80.69 37.02
N LEU A 58 -57.05 81.26 36.80
CA LEU A 58 -56.18 81.75 37.87
C LEU A 58 -56.83 82.94 38.59
N SER A 59 -57.43 83.87 37.84
CA SER A 59 -58.12 85.03 38.42
C SER A 59 -59.31 84.58 39.27
N LEU A 60 -60.11 83.62 38.82
CA LEU A 60 -61.23 83.06 39.59
C LEU A 60 -60.77 82.38 40.90
N LYS A 61 -59.67 81.61 40.85
CA LYS A 61 -59.11 80.94 42.05
C LYS A 61 -58.51 81.94 43.04
N LEU A 62 -57.85 82.99 42.54
CA LEU A 62 -57.32 84.07 43.38
C LEU A 62 -58.43 84.92 43.97
N GLU A 63 -59.49 85.24 43.23
CA GLU A 63 -60.69 85.90 43.76
C GLU A 63 -61.34 85.08 44.88
N GLY A 64 -61.41 83.75 44.71
CA GLY A 64 -61.86 82.83 45.76
C GLY A 64 -60.97 82.87 47.02
N LEU A 65 -59.64 82.85 46.84
CA LEU A 65 -58.69 83.01 47.94
C LEU A 65 -58.84 84.37 48.63
N PHE A 66 -59.03 85.44 47.87
CA PHE A 66 -59.19 86.77 48.43
C PHE A 66 -60.52 86.95 49.17
N ALA A 67 -61.56 86.21 48.77
CA ALA A 67 -62.84 86.17 49.48
C ALA A 67 -62.79 85.32 50.77
N SER A 68 -61.94 84.29 50.83
CA SER A 68 -61.75 83.42 52.00
C SER A 68 -60.28 83.03 52.16
N PRO A 69 -59.46 83.79 52.92
CA PRO A 69 -58.03 83.56 53.05
C PRO A 69 -57.73 82.34 53.92
N GLU A 70 -57.59 81.18 53.28
CA GLU A 70 -57.13 79.93 53.88
C GLU A 70 -55.83 79.48 53.20
N GLU A 71 -55.11 78.56 53.85
CA GLU A 71 -53.91 77.95 53.25
C GLU A 71 -54.32 77.17 52.00
N ILE A 72 -53.78 77.57 50.84
CA ILE A 72 -54.18 77.00 49.56
C ILE A 72 -53.00 76.90 48.60
N THR A 73 -53.09 75.89 47.74
CA THR A 73 -52.18 75.64 46.64
C THR A 73 -52.93 75.85 45.33
N ILE A 74 -52.50 76.81 44.52
CA ILE A 74 -53.13 77.18 43.24
C ILE A 74 -52.14 76.97 42.10
N THR A 75 -52.50 76.17 41.10
CA THR A 75 -51.74 76.09 39.85
C THR A 75 -51.78 77.44 39.13
N VAL A 76 -50.61 78.05 38.96
CA VAL A 76 -50.41 79.34 38.28
C VAL A 76 -50.26 79.15 36.78
N ALA A 77 -49.45 78.18 36.39
CA ALA A 77 -49.15 77.90 35.00
C ALA A 77 -48.79 76.43 34.81
N GLU A 78 -49.19 75.88 33.66
CA GLU A 78 -48.83 74.55 33.18
C GLU A 78 -48.05 74.71 31.88
N GLY A 79 -46.78 74.32 31.88
CA GLY A 79 -45.96 74.19 30.68
C GLY A 79 -46.49 73.09 29.76
N GLU A 80 -45.97 73.06 28.54
CA GLU A 80 -46.23 71.98 27.60
C GLU A 80 -45.14 70.91 27.77
N PRO A 81 -45.45 69.69 28.25
CA PRO A 81 -44.45 68.63 28.34
C PRO A 81 -43.90 68.29 26.95
N PRO A 82 -42.60 67.98 26.83
CA PRO A 82 -42.05 67.53 25.55
C PRO A 82 -42.71 66.23 25.11
N GLU A 83 -43.02 66.13 23.81
CA GLU A 83 -43.45 64.85 23.24
C GLU A 83 -42.23 63.93 23.16
N ALA A 84 -42.29 62.80 23.85
CA ALA A 84 -41.23 61.81 23.81
C ALA A 84 -41.03 61.30 22.37
N PRO A 85 -39.77 61.16 21.94
CA PRO A 85 -39.48 60.60 20.63
C PRO A 85 -39.88 59.13 20.56
N VAL A 86 -40.29 58.68 19.38
CA VAL A 86 -40.60 57.27 19.11
C VAL A 86 -39.39 56.65 18.42
N ALA A 87 -38.82 55.58 18.99
CA ALA A 87 -37.72 54.83 18.41
C ALA A 87 -38.12 54.21 17.06
N ALA A 88 -37.15 53.94 16.19
CA ALA A 88 -37.40 53.21 14.97
C ALA A 88 -37.83 51.76 15.29
N GLU A 89 -38.92 51.33 14.68
CA GLU A 89 -39.41 49.95 14.78
C GLU A 89 -38.84 49.12 13.62
N ARG A 90 -38.44 47.88 13.91
CA ARG A 90 -37.85 46.96 12.93
C ARG A 90 -38.71 45.71 12.86
N GLU A 91 -39.38 45.52 11.72
CA GLU A 91 -40.18 44.31 11.45
C GLU A 91 -39.27 43.28 10.79
N TRP A 92 -38.88 42.26 11.54
CA TRP A 92 -37.95 41.21 11.08
C TRP A 92 -38.66 40.18 10.22
N ALA A 93 -38.02 39.78 9.12
CA ALA A 93 -38.46 38.64 8.34
C ALA A 93 -38.09 37.33 9.06
N ALA A 94 -38.98 36.34 9.02
CA ALA A 94 -38.68 35.01 9.53
C ALA A 94 -37.59 34.37 8.66
N VAL A 95 -36.54 33.86 9.30
CA VAL A 95 -35.41 33.19 8.65
C VAL A 95 -35.26 31.79 9.24
N GLU A 96 -35.27 30.77 8.39
CA GLU A 96 -35.12 29.37 8.79
C GLU A 96 -33.75 28.84 8.36
N ILE A 97 -33.19 27.90 9.13
CA ILE A 97 -31.96 27.21 8.75
C ILE A 97 -32.36 25.95 7.95
N PRO A 98 -31.91 25.79 6.70
CA PRO A 98 -32.25 24.60 5.91
C PRO A 98 -31.75 23.32 6.59
N GLU A 99 -32.59 22.28 6.63
CA GLU A 99 -32.29 21.04 7.38
C GLU A 99 -30.97 20.38 6.94
N LYS A 100 -30.61 20.49 5.65
CA LYS A 100 -29.36 19.95 5.09
C LYS A 100 -28.09 20.56 5.71
N VAL A 101 -28.15 21.80 6.19
CA VAL A 101 -26.98 22.54 6.70
C VAL A 101 -27.09 22.86 8.18
N LYS A 102 -28.18 22.43 8.81
CA LYS A 102 -28.54 22.78 10.18
C LYS A 102 -27.49 22.41 11.21
N GLU A 103 -26.97 21.19 11.15
CA GLU A 103 -25.92 20.73 12.07
C GLU A 103 -24.62 21.54 11.92
N ASP A 104 -24.22 21.84 10.68
CA ASP A 104 -23.02 22.63 10.41
C ASP A 104 -23.20 24.08 10.85
N VAL A 105 -24.37 24.67 10.63
CA VAL A 105 -24.71 26.03 11.04
C VAL A 105 -24.79 26.13 12.56
N GLU A 106 -25.40 25.17 13.25
CA GLU A 106 -25.45 25.11 14.72
C GLU A 106 -24.03 24.98 15.32
N ARG A 107 -23.19 24.12 14.73
CA ARG A 107 -21.77 23.99 15.11
C ARG A 107 -21.00 25.28 14.85
N PHE A 108 -21.25 25.94 13.73
CA PHE A 108 -20.62 27.20 13.37
C PHE A 108 -21.03 28.32 14.33
N LEU A 109 -22.31 28.45 14.64
CA LEU A 109 -22.84 29.42 15.60
C LEU A 109 -22.26 29.24 17.00
N LYS A 110 -22.12 28.00 17.47
CA LYS A 110 -21.52 27.70 18.79
C LYS A 110 -20.05 28.13 18.91
N ASN A 111 -19.32 28.09 17.79
CA ASN A 111 -17.90 28.45 17.73
C ASN A 111 -17.65 29.85 17.17
N ALA A 112 -18.70 30.56 16.75
CA ALA A 112 -18.58 31.86 16.13
C ALA A 112 -18.03 32.88 17.14
N PRO A 113 -17.13 33.77 16.74
CA PRO A 113 -16.61 34.80 17.62
C PRO A 113 -17.73 35.74 18.09
N PRO A 114 -17.55 36.49 19.18
CA PRO A 114 -18.46 37.58 19.56
C PRO A 114 -18.61 38.59 18.39
N PRO A 115 -19.76 39.26 18.26
CA PRO A 115 -19.98 40.26 17.21
C PRO A 115 -18.97 41.42 17.31
N GLU A 116 -18.40 41.80 16.17
CA GLU A 116 -17.48 42.93 16.05
C GLU A 116 -18.20 44.12 15.39
N ILE A 117 -18.73 44.99 16.24
CA ILE A 117 -19.56 46.11 15.80
C ILE A 117 -18.77 47.41 15.89
N PHE A 118 -18.91 48.25 14.86
CA PHE A 118 -18.22 49.53 14.79
C PHE A 118 -19.23 50.67 14.55
N LYS A 119 -19.11 51.73 15.36
CA LYS A 119 -19.78 53.01 15.15
C LYS A 119 -18.82 53.94 14.43
N THR A 120 -19.27 54.56 13.33
CA THR A 120 -18.46 55.55 12.61
C THR A 120 -18.76 56.94 13.16
N GLU A 121 -17.79 57.56 13.81
CA GLU A 121 -17.85 58.97 14.19
C GLU A 121 -17.17 59.83 13.13
N VAL A 122 -17.85 60.90 12.70
CA VAL A 122 -17.32 61.84 11.71
C VAL A 122 -16.83 63.09 12.42
N GLU A 123 -15.52 63.19 12.62
CA GLU A 123 -14.89 64.38 13.19
C GLU A 123 -14.58 65.39 12.08
N LYS A 124 -15.09 66.62 12.22
CA LYS A 124 -14.76 67.71 11.28
C LYS A 124 -13.47 68.37 11.74
N ILE A 125 -12.36 68.03 11.09
CA ILE A 125 -11.05 68.60 11.37
C ILE A 125 -10.71 69.70 10.37
N THR A 126 -10.35 70.87 10.88
CA THR A 126 -9.92 72.01 10.07
C THR A 126 -8.43 71.86 9.76
N LYS A 127 -8.07 71.64 8.49
CA LYS A 127 -6.68 71.56 8.02
C LYS A 127 -6.27 72.87 7.36
N GLU A 128 -5.17 73.48 7.79
CA GLU A 128 -4.59 74.65 7.10
C GLU A 128 -3.81 74.18 5.86
N LYS A 129 -4.19 74.68 4.68
CA LYS A 129 -3.47 74.47 3.42
C LYS A 129 -2.91 75.81 2.94
N THR A 130 -1.61 75.86 2.65
CA THR A 130 -0.97 77.06 2.12
C THR A 130 -1.17 77.08 0.60
N VAL A 131 -1.92 78.06 0.11
CA VAL A 131 -2.21 78.22 -1.32
C VAL A 131 -1.47 79.45 -1.82
N LYS A 132 -0.70 79.29 -2.91
CA LYS A 132 -0.01 80.40 -3.57
C LYS A 132 -0.98 81.12 -4.49
N LYS A 133 -1.34 82.37 -4.16
CA LYS A 133 -2.03 83.25 -5.10
C LYS A 133 -0.98 84.03 -5.90
N LYS A 134 -1.10 83.99 -7.23
CA LYS A 134 -0.32 84.87 -8.11
C LYS A 134 -0.66 86.32 -7.80
N GLY A 135 0.36 87.18 -7.80
CA GLY A 135 0.17 88.62 -7.62
C GLY A 135 -0.76 89.19 -8.69
N PHE A 136 -1.54 90.22 -8.33
CA PHE A 136 -2.52 90.86 -9.22
C PHE A 136 -1.90 91.47 -10.49
N LEU A 137 -0.57 91.66 -10.52
CA LEU A 137 0.20 92.11 -11.68
C LEU A 137 1.08 90.95 -12.21
N PRO A 138 1.30 90.84 -13.55
CA PRO A 138 2.05 89.75 -14.16
C PRO A 138 3.50 89.56 -13.67
N PHE A 139 4.04 90.51 -12.91
CA PHE A 139 5.39 90.50 -12.33
C PHE A 139 5.40 90.59 -10.79
N GLY A 140 4.23 90.49 -10.15
CA GLY A 140 4.11 90.55 -8.69
C GLY A 140 4.49 89.22 -8.03
N LYS A 141 5.28 89.29 -6.95
CA LYS A 141 5.68 88.10 -6.17
C LYS A 141 4.45 87.34 -5.68
N GLU A 142 4.46 86.02 -5.82
CA GLU A 142 3.40 85.13 -5.33
C GLU A 142 3.26 85.28 -3.81
N LYS A 143 2.02 85.43 -3.34
CA LYS A 143 1.71 85.55 -1.91
C LYS A 143 1.17 84.21 -1.43
N GLU A 144 1.82 83.63 -0.43
CA GLU A 144 1.36 82.43 0.27
C GLU A 144 0.26 82.81 1.26
N GLU A 145 -0.95 82.29 1.06
CA GLU A 145 -2.11 82.52 1.93
C GLU A 145 -2.53 81.17 2.52
N LYS A 146 -2.65 81.09 3.85
CA LYS A 146 -3.14 79.90 4.53
C LYS A 146 -4.67 79.90 4.47
N VAL A 147 -5.26 78.89 3.84
CA VAL A 147 -6.71 78.70 3.76
C VAL A 147 -7.08 77.45 4.55
N SER A 148 -8.07 77.56 5.44
CA SER A 148 -8.58 76.47 6.25
C SER A 148 -9.60 75.64 5.46
N GLU A 149 -9.36 74.33 5.32
CA GLU A 149 -10.26 73.36 4.69
C GLU A 149 -10.84 72.43 5.76
N ILE A 150 -12.16 72.31 5.86
CA ILE A 150 -12.82 71.37 6.79
C ILE A 150 -12.80 69.99 6.13
N VAL A 151 -11.95 69.10 6.65
CA VAL A 151 -11.86 67.71 6.20
C VAL A 151 -12.61 66.84 7.20
N LYS A 152 -13.48 65.96 6.70
CA LYS A 152 -14.14 64.95 7.53
C LYS A 152 -13.16 63.81 7.78
N ARG A 153 -12.82 63.54 9.03
CA ARG A 153 -12.08 62.36 9.46
C ARG A 153 -13.07 61.39 10.08
N GLU A 154 -13.25 60.25 9.42
CA GLU A 154 -14.07 59.16 9.94
C GLU A 154 -13.22 58.31 10.90
N LYS A 155 -13.69 58.17 12.14
CA LYS A 155 -13.09 57.30 13.16
C LYS A 155 -14.06 56.16 13.43
N LYS A 156 -13.65 54.92 13.13
CA LYS A 156 -14.42 53.72 13.50
C LYS A 156 -14.08 53.35 14.94
N LEU A 157 -15.06 53.44 15.82
CA LEU A 157 -14.96 53.03 17.22
C LEU A 157 -15.65 51.68 17.39
N ARG A 158 -14.99 50.72 18.04
CA ARG A 158 -15.60 49.44 18.42
C ARG A 158 -16.66 49.70 19.49
N VAL A 159 -17.83 49.11 19.33
CA VAL A 159 -18.93 49.15 20.30
C VAL A 159 -19.02 47.77 20.95
N ASP A 160 -19.04 47.76 22.28
CA ASP A 160 -19.27 46.53 23.04
C ASP A 160 -20.79 46.31 23.16
N VAL A 161 -21.26 45.20 22.60
CA VAL A 161 -22.66 44.77 22.67
C VAL A 161 -22.79 43.49 23.49
N ILE A 162 -23.99 43.22 24.00
CA ILE A 162 -24.29 41.94 24.65
C ILE A 162 -24.23 40.85 23.57
N PRO A 163 -23.30 39.88 23.65
CA PRO A 163 -23.00 38.97 22.55
C PRO A 163 -24.05 37.86 22.38
N GLU A 164 -25.07 37.80 23.25
CA GLU A 164 -26.11 36.79 23.22
C GLU A 164 -26.96 36.88 21.95
N VAL A 165 -27.09 35.74 21.28
CA VAL A 165 -27.88 35.59 20.05
C VAL A 165 -29.30 35.19 20.44
N ILE A 166 -30.26 36.03 20.10
CA ILE A 166 -31.69 35.82 20.35
C ILE A 166 -32.32 35.01 19.21
N GLU A 167 -31.85 35.25 17.99
CA GLU A 167 -32.39 34.63 16.77
C GLU A 167 -31.27 34.40 15.78
N ALA A 168 -31.28 33.25 15.11
CA ALA A 168 -30.37 32.94 14.02
C ALA A 168 -31.11 32.21 12.89
N GLY A 169 -30.69 32.46 11.66
CA GLY A 169 -31.29 31.86 10.47
C GLY A 169 -30.41 31.96 9.25
N TRP A 170 -30.81 31.31 8.16
CA TRP A 170 -30.09 31.38 6.90
C TRP A 170 -30.62 32.51 6.03
N VAL A 171 -29.71 33.24 5.38
CA VAL A 171 -30.06 34.31 4.44
C VAL A 171 -29.21 34.23 3.19
N GLU A 172 -29.81 34.55 2.05
CA GLU A 172 -29.10 34.71 0.78
C GLU A 172 -28.74 36.18 0.55
N ALA A 173 -27.64 36.43 -0.17
CA ALA A 173 -27.25 37.78 -0.56
C ALA A 173 -28.40 38.50 -1.30
N GLY A 174 -28.72 39.71 -0.87
CA GLY A 174 -29.82 40.52 -1.37
C GLY A 174 -31.18 40.26 -0.70
N LEU A 175 -31.31 39.24 0.15
CA LEU A 175 -32.55 38.96 0.87
C LEU A 175 -32.90 40.09 1.82
N LYS A 176 -34.16 40.52 1.82
CA LYS A 176 -34.67 41.50 2.79
C LYS A 176 -34.89 40.83 4.13
N ILE A 177 -34.16 41.27 5.14
CA ILE A 177 -34.16 40.70 6.50
C ILE A 177 -35.00 41.49 7.49
N ALA A 178 -35.25 42.79 7.24
CA ALA A 178 -36.19 43.59 8.02
C ALA A 178 -36.70 44.81 7.26
N ASP A 179 -37.88 45.30 7.62
CA ASP A 179 -38.37 46.63 7.29
C ASP A 179 -38.18 47.58 8.48
N VAL A 180 -37.62 48.77 8.23
CA VAL A 180 -37.34 49.80 9.22
C VAL A 180 -38.38 50.92 9.09
N LYS A 181 -39.25 51.02 10.09
CA LYS A 181 -40.12 52.18 10.26
C LYS A 181 -39.33 53.25 11.00
N ALA A 182 -39.05 54.35 10.31
CA ALA A 182 -38.35 55.48 10.90
C ALA A 182 -39.04 55.97 12.17
N GLY A 183 -38.27 56.16 13.24
CA GLY A 183 -38.73 56.78 14.46
C GLY A 183 -39.23 58.22 14.22
N LYS A 184 -40.02 58.74 15.16
CA LYS A 184 -40.44 60.14 15.15
C LYS A 184 -39.58 60.93 16.13
N PRO A 185 -38.93 62.03 15.71
CA PRO A 185 -38.23 62.88 16.65
C PRO A 185 -39.23 63.45 17.66
N GLY A 186 -38.78 63.58 18.91
CA GLY A 186 -39.56 64.16 19.97
C GLY A 186 -39.77 65.64 19.65
N LYS A 187 -40.90 66.19 20.08
CA LYS A 187 -41.13 67.63 19.94
C LYS A 187 -40.72 68.32 21.23
N PRO A 188 -39.92 69.41 21.16
CA PRO A 188 -39.63 70.20 22.34
C PRO A 188 -40.91 70.71 22.98
N GLY A 189 -40.99 70.51 24.30
CA GLY A 189 -42.01 71.12 25.15
C GLY A 189 -41.62 72.57 25.46
N LYS A 190 -42.40 73.21 26.32
CA LYS A 190 -42.11 74.55 26.85
C LYS A 190 -42.34 74.56 28.35
N ASP A 191 -41.35 75.03 29.10
CA ASP A 191 -41.54 75.28 30.51
C ASP A 191 -42.51 76.46 30.74
N VAL A 192 -42.90 76.69 31.98
CA VAL A 192 -43.75 77.81 32.39
C VAL A 192 -43.12 79.19 32.12
N SER A 193 -41.83 79.27 31.78
CA SER A 193 -41.12 80.49 31.32
C SER A 193 -41.06 80.63 29.80
N GLY A 194 -41.61 79.67 29.05
CA GLY A 194 -41.61 79.64 27.59
C GLY A 194 -40.28 79.19 26.97
N ARG A 195 -39.32 78.70 27.76
CA ARG A 195 -38.07 78.13 27.24
C ARG A 195 -38.32 76.71 26.74
N PRO A 196 -37.67 76.29 25.64
CA PRO A 196 -37.87 74.96 25.09
C PRO A 196 -37.31 73.89 26.04
N ILE A 197 -38.16 72.96 26.46
CA ILE A 197 -37.72 71.73 27.14
C ILE A 197 -37.43 70.72 26.04
N GLN A 198 -36.16 70.32 25.92
CA GLN A 198 -35.78 69.33 24.93
C GLN A 198 -36.34 67.96 25.33
N PRO A 199 -36.90 67.18 24.38
CA PRO A 199 -37.34 65.83 24.68
C PRO A 199 -36.13 64.97 25.11
N ALA A 200 -36.38 63.98 25.97
CA ALA A 200 -35.38 62.99 26.32
C ALA A 200 -34.83 62.33 25.03
N ALA A 201 -33.52 62.09 24.97
CA ALA A 201 -32.92 61.42 23.83
C ALA A 201 -33.48 59.98 23.70
N VAL A 202 -33.84 59.55 22.48
CA VAL A 202 -34.11 58.12 22.26
C VAL A 202 -32.79 57.39 22.35
N ASP A 203 -32.73 56.37 23.19
CA ASP A 203 -31.75 55.30 23.01
C ASP A 203 -32.31 54.29 21.98
N ASP A 204 -32.14 54.61 20.69
CA ASP A 204 -32.46 53.73 19.54
C ASP A 204 -31.16 53.23 18.90
N GLU A 205 -30.14 53.01 19.72
CA GLU A 205 -28.85 52.53 19.25
C GLU A 205 -28.93 51.06 18.87
N PHE A 206 -29.37 50.81 17.63
CA PHE A 206 -29.32 49.51 16.98
C PHE A 206 -28.16 49.46 15.99
N TYR A 207 -27.35 48.42 16.09
CA TYR A 207 -26.09 48.34 15.38
C TYR A 207 -26.10 47.29 14.27
N PHE A 208 -25.60 47.69 13.09
CA PHE A 208 -25.41 46.80 11.95
C PHE A 208 -23.97 46.30 11.93
N GLY A 209 -23.80 45.01 12.17
CA GLY A 209 -22.52 44.32 12.05
C GLY A 209 -22.20 43.97 10.59
N ARG A 210 -21.31 42.99 10.42
CA ARG A 210 -20.89 42.55 9.09
C ARG A 210 -22.07 42.05 8.26
N GLY A 211 -22.02 42.26 6.94
CA GLY A 211 -22.93 41.59 6.01
C GLY A 211 -24.36 42.15 6.01
N ILE A 212 -24.58 43.35 6.56
CA ILE A 212 -25.87 44.04 6.57
C ILE A 212 -25.77 45.29 5.70
N GLU A 213 -26.70 45.44 4.76
CA GLU A 213 -26.84 46.63 3.93
C GLU A 213 -28.18 47.33 4.24
N SER A 214 -28.13 48.64 4.49
CA SER A 214 -29.35 49.45 4.65
C SER A 214 -29.70 50.13 3.33
N LYS A 215 -30.88 49.82 2.79
CA LYS A 215 -31.37 50.39 1.53
C LYS A 215 -32.75 51.00 1.73
N GLY A 216 -32.78 52.30 1.98
CA GLY A 216 -34.02 53.03 2.25
C GLY A 216 -34.65 52.59 3.57
N LYS A 217 -35.86 52.00 3.51
CA LYS A 217 -36.58 51.46 4.67
C LYS A 217 -36.39 49.95 4.84
N ALA A 218 -35.44 49.32 4.13
CA ALA A 218 -35.20 47.89 4.22
C ALA A 218 -33.76 47.62 4.68
N LEU A 219 -33.59 46.58 5.49
CA LEU A 219 -32.31 45.94 5.74
C LEU A 219 -32.21 44.71 4.84
N LEU A 220 -31.09 44.60 4.12
CA LEU A 220 -30.78 43.51 3.22
C LEU A 220 -29.54 42.76 3.73
N ALA A 221 -29.49 41.45 3.52
CA ALA A 221 -28.26 40.69 3.67
C ALA A 221 -27.31 41.05 2.51
N ALA A 222 -26.10 41.51 2.81
CA ALA A 222 -25.11 41.86 1.78
C ALA A 222 -24.40 40.62 1.22
N GLU A 223 -24.39 39.51 1.97
CA GLU A 223 -23.73 38.25 1.61
C GLU A 223 -24.63 37.07 2.03
N THR A 224 -24.46 35.91 1.39
CA THR A 224 -25.14 34.66 1.80
C THR A 224 -24.45 34.07 3.04
N GLY A 225 -25.22 33.64 4.02
CA GLY A 225 -24.70 32.96 5.20
C GLY A 225 -25.67 32.90 6.37
N VAL A 226 -25.12 32.91 7.57
CA VAL A 226 -25.87 32.80 8.83
C VAL A 226 -26.15 34.18 9.38
N LEU A 227 -27.41 34.60 9.33
CA LEU A 227 -27.90 35.76 10.05
C LEU A 227 -27.94 35.42 11.54
N ARG A 228 -27.39 36.29 12.38
CA ARG A 228 -27.60 36.23 13.83
C ARG A 228 -27.95 37.61 14.36
N ARG A 229 -28.88 37.63 15.31
CA ARG A 229 -29.44 38.85 15.89
C ARG A 229 -29.39 38.78 17.40
N GLY A 230 -28.83 39.82 18.02
CA GLY A 230 -28.89 40.04 19.46
C GLY A 230 -29.91 41.10 19.83
N TRP A 231 -29.82 41.60 21.06
CA TRP A 231 -30.78 42.56 21.61
C TRP A 231 -30.85 43.88 20.81
N ASN A 232 -29.71 44.45 20.49
CA ASN A 232 -29.59 45.73 19.79
C ASN A 232 -28.60 45.67 18.61
N TRP A 233 -28.41 44.49 18.04
CA TRP A 233 -27.51 44.30 16.90
C TRP A 233 -27.92 43.15 16.00
N VAL A 234 -27.47 43.22 14.74
CA VAL A 234 -27.64 42.15 13.75
C VAL A 234 -26.42 42.06 12.85
N GLU A 235 -26.04 40.86 12.43
CA GLU A 235 -25.03 40.65 11.40
C GLU A 235 -25.28 39.37 10.61
N VAL A 236 -24.66 39.28 9.44
CA VAL A 236 -24.57 38.06 8.64
C VAL A 236 -23.12 37.58 8.67
N LEU A 237 -22.92 36.41 9.24
CA LEU A 237 -21.66 35.69 9.13
C LEU A 237 -21.66 34.91 7.80
N PRO A 238 -20.68 35.15 6.91
CA PRO A 238 -20.61 34.40 5.67
C PRO A 238 -20.38 32.92 5.98
N PHE A 239 -21.23 32.08 5.40
CA PHE A 239 -21.14 30.63 5.49
C PHE A 239 -21.38 30.09 4.10
N LYS A 240 -20.40 29.36 3.56
CA LYS A 240 -20.49 28.77 2.23
C LYS A 240 -20.55 27.26 2.34
N VAL A 241 -21.58 26.65 1.77
CA VAL A 241 -21.69 25.19 1.71
C VAL A 241 -20.83 24.63 0.58
N HIS A 242 -20.33 23.41 0.76
CA HIS A 242 -19.76 22.66 -0.36
C HIS A 242 -20.87 22.32 -1.37
N ASP A 243 -20.59 22.55 -2.65
CA ASP A 243 -21.50 22.22 -3.75
C ASP A 243 -20.85 21.22 -4.69
N TRP A 244 -21.63 20.29 -5.23
CA TRP A 244 -21.11 19.28 -6.14
C TRP A 244 -22.15 18.73 -7.10
N SER A 245 -21.68 18.29 -8.26
CA SER A 245 -22.47 17.63 -9.29
C SER A 245 -21.65 16.57 -10.01
N LEU A 246 -22.35 15.61 -10.61
CA LEU A 246 -21.76 14.58 -11.44
C LEU A 246 -22.11 14.82 -12.90
N GLU A 247 -21.13 14.63 -13.76
CA GLU A 247 -21.28 14.71 -15.22
C GLU A 247 -20.69 13.45 -15.84
N LEU A 248 -21.37 12.88 -16.84
CA LEU A 248 -20.79 11.81 -17.64
C LEU A 248 -20.14 12.39 -18.89
N SER A 249 -19.07 11.75 -19.36
CA SER A 249 -18.51 12.01 -20.69
C SER A 249 -19.57 11.81 -21.79
N LYS A 250 -19.32 12.34 -22.99
CA LYS A 250 -20.25 12.25 -24.12
C LYS A 250 -20.60 10.82 -24.53
N ASP A 251 -19.66 9.90 -24.36
CA ASP A 251 -19.80 8.46 -24.58
C ASP A 251 -20.27 7.69 -23.34
N LYS A 252 -20.58 8.41 -22.25
CA LYS A 252 -21.06 7.91 -20.95
C LYS A 252 -20.11 6.94 -20.24
N ASN A 253 -18.87 6.83 -20.70
CA ASN A 253 -17.90 5.86 -20.18
C ASN A 253 -17.10 6.40 -18.98
N THR A 254 -16.95 7.72 -18.86
CA THR A 254 -16.20 8.38 -17.76
C THR A 254 -17.12 9.24 -16.91
N CYS A 255 -17.06 9.07 -15.60
CA CYS A 255 -17.76 9.90 -14.64
C CYS A 255 -16.83 11.00 -14.10
N TYR A 256 -17.34 12.22 -14.05
CA TYR A 256 -16.64 13.38 -13.56
C TYR A 256 -17.37 13.99 -12.36
N LEU A 257 -16.60 14.40 -11.37
CA LEU A 257 -17.03 15.22 -10.24
C LEU A 257 -16.70 16.69 -10.50
N ASN A 258 -17.73 17.52 -10.51
CA ASN A 258 -17.57 18.95 -10.33
C ASN A 258 -17.81 19.25 -8.85
N PHE A 259 -16.81 19.78 -8.15
CA PHE A 259 -16.90 20.09 -6.72
C PHE A 259 -16.40 21.50 -6.45
N ASN A 260 -17.24 22.31 -5.83
CA ASN A 260 -16.96 23.68 -5.45
C ASN A 260 -16.80 23.75 -3.92
N PRO A 261 -15.58 23.97 -3.40
CA PRO A 261 -15.35 23.99 -1.97
C PRO A 261 -16.00 25.24 -1.33
N GLY A 262 -16.87 25.02 -0.36
CA GLY A 262 -17.39 26.03 0.54
C GLY A 262 -16.37 26.45 1.61
N GLY A 263 -16.87 26.97 2.73
CA GLY A 263 -16.07 27.32 3.89
C GLY A 263 -15.68 26.09 4.71
N THR A 264 -14.58 26.20 5.46
CA THR A 264 -14.03 25.13 6.31
C THR A 264 -14.98 24.63 7.40
N GLU A 265 -15.98 25.44 7.71
CA GLU A 265 -17.04 25.19 8.67
C GLU A 265 -18.13 24.23 8.16
N SER A 266 -18.25 24.07 6.84
CA SER A 266 -19.15 23.12 6.19
C SER A 266 -18.54 21.72 6.18
N SER A 267 -19.35 20.70 6.42
CA SER A 267 -18.90 19.30 6.34
C SER A 267 -18.71 18.90 4.88
N ALA A 268 -17.57 18.24 4.58
CA ALA A 268 -17.33 17.68 3.26
C ALA A 268 -18.40 16.62 2.92
N PRO A 269 -18.81 16.49 1.65
CA PRO A 269 -19.78 15.49 1.25
C PRO A 269 -19.22 14.07 1.44
N ASP A 270 -20.12 13.12 1.72
CA ASP A 270 -19.76 11.72 1.90
C ASP A 270 -19.31 11.09 0.57
N PRO A 271 -18.06 10.58 0.46
CA PRO A 271 -17.59 9.86 -0.71
C PRO A 271 -18.51 8.71 -1.13
N ALA A 272 -19.08 7.97 -0.18
CA ALA A 272 -19.97 6.84 -0.47
C ALA A 272 -21.27 7.31 -1.15
N GLU A 273 -21.82 8.46 -0.75
CA GLU A 273 -23.00 9.07 -1.40
C GLU A 273 -22.69 9.46 -2.85
N ILE A 274 -21.53 10.08 -3.08
CA ILE A 274 -21.10 10.51 -4.41
C ILE A 274 -20.93 9.30 -5.34
N LEU A 275 -20.24 8.25 -4.89
CA LEU A 275 -20.03 7.03 -5.67
C LEU A 275 -21.35 6.31 -5.95
N LYS A 276 -22.25 6.22 -4.96
CA LYS A 276 -23.59 5.65 -5.16
C LYS A 276 -24.40 6.44 -6.19
N ARG A 277 -24.29 7.77 -6.20
CA ARG A 277 -24.94 8.61 -7.20
C ARG A 277 -24.32 8.43 -8.60
N ALA A 278 -23.01 8.19 -8.68
CA ALA A 278 -22.33 7.84 -9.93
C ALA A 278 -22.82 6.49 -10.48
N GLN A 279 -23.03 5.50 -9.61
CA GLN A 279 -23.62 4.21 -9.98
C GLN A 279 -25.05 4.36 -10.52
N MET A 280 -25.88 5.19 -9.88
CA MET A 280 -27.23 5.49 -10.37
C MET A 280 -27.24 6.17 -11.75
N LEU A 281 -26.15 6.82 -12.16
CA LEU A 281 -25.97 7.39 -13.49
C LEU A 281 -25.52 6.34 -14.54
N GLY A 282 -25.29 5.09 -14.13
CA GLY A 282 -24.94 3.98 -15.03
C GLY A 282 -23.46 3.57 -15.00
N CYS A 283 -22.66 4.10 -14.07
CA CYS A 283 -21.26 3.67 -13.90
C CYS A 283 -21.21 2.35 -13.13
N SER A 284 -20.42 1.38 -13.58
CA SER A 284 -20.21 0.14 -12.80
C SER A 284 -19.33 0.41 -11.59
N GLU A 285 -19.49 -0.38 -10.52
CA GLU A 285 -18.68 -0.24 -9.31
C GLU A 285 -17.18 -0.41 -9.59
N ASP A 286 -16.82 -1.42 -10.40
CA ASP A 286 -15.43 -1.69 -10.80
C ASP A 286 -14.83 -0.55 -11.67
N SER A 287 -15.68 0.27 -12.29
CA SER A 287 -15.25 1.41 -13.11
C SER A 287 -14.87 2.64 -12.31
N LEU A 288 -15.22 2.72 -11.02
CA LEU A 288 -15.05 3.92 -10.20
C LEU A 288 -13.84 3.81 -9.27
N ILE A 289 -13.25 4.96 -8.95
CA ILE A 289 -12.22 5.08 -7.91
C ILE A 289 -12.80 4.71 -6.54
N ASP A 290 -11.93 4.26 -5.64
CA ASP A 290 -12.35 3.94 -4.27
C ASP A 290 -12.67 5.18 -3.41
N GLU A 291 -13.39 4.96 -2.31
CA GLU A 291 -13.79 6.01 -1.37
C GLU A 291 -12.59 6.78 -0.79
N ALA A 292 -11.46 6.10 -0.56
CA ALA A 292 -10.27 6.72 0.03
C ALA A 292 -9.63 7.73 -0.92
N ARG A 293 -9.56 7.38 -2.21
CA ARG A 293 -9.05 8.25 -3.27
C ARG A 293 -9.97 9.43 -3.51
N LEU A 294 -11.28 9.21 -3.54
CA LEU A 294 -12.27 10.27 -3.66
C LEU A 294 -12.19 11.25 -2.47
N LEU A 295 -12.06 10.72 -1.25
CA LEU A 295 -11.90 11.52 -0.04
C LEU A 295 -10.62 12.38 -0.10
N GLU A 296 -9.52 11.85 -0.63
CA GLU A 296 -8.28 12.62 -0.84
C GLU A 296 -8.49 13.77 -1.83
N ILE A 297 -9.19 13.53 -2.95
CA ILE A 297 -9.50 14.53 -3.97
C ILE A 297 -10.36 15.67 -3.37
N ILE A 298 -11.44 15.32 -2.66
CA ILE A 298 -12.34 16.28 -2.01
C ILE A 298 -11.57 17.07 -0.95
N ASN A 299 -10.84 16.40 -0.05
CA ASN A 299 -10.08 17.08 1.00
C ASN A 299 -9.02 18.01 0.42
N THR A 300 -8.33 17.63 -0.65
CA THR A 300 -7.35 18.49 -1.31
C THR A 300 -8.00 19.76 -1.85
N SER A 301 -9.19 19.65 -2.44
CA SER A 301 -9.97 20.80 -2.89
C SER A 301 -10.43 21.69 -1.74
N VAL A 302 -10.95 21.11 -0.65
CA VAL A 302 -11.36 21.84 0.57
C VAL A 302 -10.19 22.59 1.19
N HIS A 303 -9.03 21.95 1.36
CA HIS A 303 -7.84 22.58 1.96
C HIS A 303 -7.24 23.68 1.06
N SER A 304 -7.27 23.49 -0.25
CA SER A 304 -6.71 24.46 -1.21
C SER A 304 -7.68 25.58 -1.57
N GLY A 305 -8.98 25.42 -1.28
CA GLY A 305 -10.05 26.33 -1.71
C GLY A 305 -10.25 26.38 -3.22
N ARG A 306 -9.69 25.42 -3.99
CA ARG A 306 -9.77 25.38 -5.45
C ARG A 306 -10.91 24.49 -5.90
N GLU A 307 -11.74 25.01 -6.80
CA GLU A 307 -12.77 24.22 -7.48
C GLU A 307 -12.17 23.02 -8.24
N LEU A 308 -12.85 21.88 -8.16
CA LEU A 308 -12.61 20.74 -9.02
C LEU A 308 -13.57 20.83 -10.19
N LYS A 309 -13.01 21.10 -11.37
CA LYS A 309 -13.73 21.05 -12.63
C LYS A 309 -13.43 19.71 -13.30
N GLN A 310 -14.45 18.89 -13.44
CA GLN A 310 -14.40 17.58 -14.05
C GLN A 310 -13.28 16.67 -13.48
N ALA A 311 -13.19 16.56 -12.16
CA ALA A 311 -12.30 15.59 -11.54
C ALA A 311 -12.76 14.16 -11.88
N VAL A 312 -11.85 13.34 -12.40
CA VAL A 312 -12.18 12.00 -12.87
C VAL A 312 -12.53 11.09 -11.69
N LEU A 313 -13.72 10.49 -11.72
CA LEU A 313 -14.16 9.46 -10.76
C LEU A 313 -14.01 8.04 -11.30
N SER A 314 -13.76 7.87 -12.60
CA SER A 314 -13.56 6.56 -13.19
C SER A 314 -12.10 6.14 -13.17
N ASN A 315 -11.83 4.84 -12.99
CA ASN A 315 -10.50 4.25 -13.17
C ASN A 315 -10.06 4.36 -14.63
N ASP A 316 -8.76 4.60 -14.82
CA ASP A 316 -8.14 4.75 -16.14
C ASP A 316 -8.15 3.42 -16.91
N ASP A 317 -8.52 3.49 -18.20
CA ASP A 317 -8.50 2.34 -19.12
C ASP A 317 -8.21 2.78 -20.56
N ASP A 318 -7.35 2.06 -21.28
CA ASP A 318 -6.92 2.41 -22.63
C ASP A 318 -7.85 1.77 -23.68
N GLY A 319 -8.44 2.59 -24.54
CA GLY A 319 -9.27 2.10 -25.66
C GLY A 319 -8.43 1.41 -26.73
N PHE A 320 -8.90 0.25 -27.18
CA PHE A 320 -8.25 -0.54 -28.22
C PHE A 320 -9.25 -1.14 -29.20
N PHE A 321 -8.75 -1.62 -30.33
CA PHE A 321 -9.52 -2.46 -31.24
C PHE A 321 -8.62 -3.55 -31.81
N GLU A 322 -9.21 -4.68 -32.14
CA GLU A 322 -8.53 -5.84 -32.70
C GLU A 322 -9.42 -6.48 -33.78
N ILE A 323 -8.82 -6.92 -34.88
CA ILE A 323 -9.51 -7.74 -35.88
C ILE A 323 -9.03 -9.17 -35.71
N LYS A 324 -9.96 -10.08 -35.41
CA LYS A 324 -9.71 -11.51 -35.26
C LYS A 324 -10.26 -12.24 -36.47
N VAL A 325 -9.47 -13.14 -37.03
CA VAL A 325 -9.93 -14.01 -38.12
C VAL A 325 -9.83 -15.45 -37.64
N SER A 326 -10.90 -16.21 -37.83
CA SER A 326 -10.97 -17.62 -37.45
C SER A 326 -9.90 -18.43 -38.18
N GLU A 327 -9.46 -19.53 -37.58
CA GLU A 327 -8.39 -20.38 -38.14
C GLU A 327 -8.75 -20.92 -39.54
N ASP A 328 -10.03 -21.23 -39.77
CA ASP A 328 -10.57 -21.67 -41.06
C ASP A 328 -10.71 -20.54 -42.10
N LYS A 329 -10.43 -19.29 -41.70
CA LYS A 329 -10.57 -18.07 -42.51
C LYS A 329 -11.97 -17.89 -43.09
N LEU A 330 -12.99 -18.50 -42.50
CA LEU A 330 -14.39 -18.35 -42.90
C LEU A 330 -15.07 -17.20 -42.16
N LYS A 331 -14.48 -16.68 -41.07
CA LYS A 331 -15.06 -15.59 -40.28
C LYS A 331 -14.01 -14.56 -39.85
N ALA A 332 -14.33 -13.28 -40.03
CA ALA A 332 -13.54 -12.18 -39.49
C ALA A 332 -14.42 -11.31 -38.58
N GLU A 333 -13.96 -11.04 -37.37
CA GLU A 333 -14.65 -10.29 -36.32
C GLU A 333 -13.80 -9.10 -35.85
N MET A 334 -14.46 -8.02 -35.44
CA MET A 334 -13.82 -6.88 -34.79
C MET A 334 -14.20 -6.80 -33.33
N VAL A 335 -13.20 -6.72 -32.47
CA VAL A 335 -13.35 -6.42 -31.04
C VAL A 335 -12.96 -4.95 -30.83
N MET A 336 -13.78 -4.19 -30.12
CA MET A 336 -13.51 -2.80 -29.79
C MET A 336 -13.79 -2.53 -28.32
N HIS A 337 -12.89 -1.78 -27.69
CA HIS A 337 -12.97 -1.35 -26.30
C HIS A 337 -12.78 0.17 -26.20
N LYS A 338 -13.62 0.84 -25.43
CA LYS A 338 -13.52 2.30 -25.22
C LYS A 338 -12.63 2.63 -24.03
N GLY A 339 -11.73 3.58 -24.22
CA GLY A 339 -10.96 4.14 -23.12
C GLY A 339 -11.83 4.89 -22.12
N ARG A 340 -11.36 4.95 -20.87
CA ARG A 340 -12.03 5.59 -19.73
C ARG A 340 -11.01 6.34 -18.86
N GLY A 341 -11.48 7.36 -18.15
CA GLY A 341 -10.64 8.13 -17.23
C GLY A 341 -9.57 8.93 -17.98
N GLU A 342 -8.32 8.82 -17.57
CA GLU A 342 -7.16 9.41 -18.26
C GLU A 342 -6.55 8.49 -19.33
N GLY A 343 -7.12 7.30 -19.55
CA GLY A 343 -6.68 6.37 -20.59
C GLY A 343 -6.93 6.88 -22.01
N LYS A 344 -6.22 6.30 -22.99
CA LYS A 344 -6.29 6.72 -24.39
C LYS A 344 -7.68 6.46 -24.97
N PRO A 345 -8.32 7.44 -25.62
CA PRO A 345 -9.61 7.22 -26.25
C PRO A 345 -9.50 6.32 -27.48
N LEU A 346 -10.56 5.57 -27.76
CA LEU A 346 -10.66 4.76 -28.96
C LEU A 346 -10.70 5.65 -30.22
N VAL A 347 -9.66 5.61 -31.05
CA VAL A 347 -9.56 6.47 -32.23
C VAL A 347 -10.24 5.81 -33.44
N LEU A 348 -11.49 6.21 -33.73
CA LEU A 348 -12.28 5.66 -34.84
C LEU A 348 -11.59 5.70 -36.20
N LYS A 349 -10.76 6.73 -36.45
CA LYS A 349 -9.99 6.85 -37.69
C LYS A 349 -8.96 5.72 -37.84
N GLN A 350 -8.39 5.25 -36.73
CA GLN A 350 -7.44 4.13 -36.72
C GLN A 350 -8.18 2.80 -36.89
N ALA A 351 -9.33 2.62 -36.24
CA ALA A 351 -10.20 1.46 -36.43
C ALA A 351 -10.62 1.29 -37.90
N GLY A 352 -11.07 2.37 -38.55
CA GLY A 352 -11.40 2.37 -39.97
C GLY A 352 -10.19 2.13 -40.88
N ALA A 353 -9.01 2.66 -40.52
CA ALA A 353 -7.77 2.39 -41.25
C ALA A 353 -7.34 0.93 -41.14
N ALA A 354 -7.54 0.30 -39.97
CA ALA A 354 -7.23 -1.10 -39.75
C ALA A 354 -8.17 -2.05 -40.52
N ILE A 355 -9.48 -1.76 -40.54
CA ILE A 355 -10.43 -2.50 -41.41
C ILE A 355 -9.98 -2.40 -42.87
N LYS A 356 -9.59 -1.20 -43.32
CA LYS A 356 -9.11 -1.01 -44.70
C LYS A 356 -7.77 -1.71 -44.98
N ALA A 357 -6.89 -1.78 -43.98
CA ALA A 357 -5.60 -2.46 -44.08
C ALA A 357 -5.71 -3.99 -43.93
N SER A 358 -6.82 -4.51 -43.39
CA SER A 358 -7.04 -5.94 -43.12
C SER A 358 -7.07 -6.81 -44.38
N GLY A 359 -7.36 -6.23 -45.55
CA GLY A 359 -7.45 -6.96 -46.82
C GLY A 359 -8.71 -7.83 -46.98
N LEU A 360 -9.62 -7.81 -46.01
CA LEU A 360 -10.89 -8.55 -46.05
C LEU A 360 -11.74 -8.14 -47.27
N LYS A 361 -12.40 -9.13 -47.89
CA LYS A 361 -13.33 -8.96 -49.01
C LYS A 361 -14.78 -9.07 -48.53
N SER A 362 -15.73 -8.63 -49.35
CA SER A 362 -17.17 -8.68 -49.03
C SER A 362 -17.60 -7.94 -47.76
N LEU A 363 -16.87 -6.87 -47.38
CA LEU A 363 -17.21 -6.02 -46.23
C LEU A 363 -18.44 -5.16 -46.53
N ASP A 364 -19.47 -5.25 -45.69
CA ASP A 364 -20.54 -4.24 -45.66
C ASP A 364 -20.08 -3.03 -44.83
N LEU A 365 -19.30 -2.16 -45.47
CA LEU A 365 -18.71 -0.98 -44.81
C LEU A 365 -19.76 -0.05 -44.18
N LYS A 366 -20.99 -0.02 -44.73
CA LYS A 366 -22.06 0.82 -44.20
C LYS A 366 -22.60 0.23 -42.90
N LYS A 367 -22.93 -1.06 -42.90
CA LYS A 367 -23.38 -1.78 -41.69
C LYS A 367 -22.31 -1.74 -40.59
N ILE A 368 -21.05 -1.95 -40.95
CA ILE A 368 -19.91 -1.90 -40.01
C ILE A 368 -19.76 -0.49 -39.43
N GLN A 369 -19.82 0.56 -40.28
CA GLN A 369 -19.75 1.94 -39.83
C GLN A 369 -20.90 2.29 -38.87
N ASP A 370 -22.11 1.84 -39.17
CA ASP A 370 -23.29 2.08 -38.33
C ASP A 370 -23.12 1.40 -36.96
N ILE A 371 -22.66 0.15 -36.90
CA ILE A 371 -22.36 -0.58 -35.65
C ILE A 371 -21.29 0.13 -34.83
N ILE A 372 -20.18 0.55 -35.45
CA ILE A 372 -19.09 1.25 -34.76
C ILE A 372 -19.57 2.59 -34.21
N LEU A 373 -20.38 3.34 -34.96
CA LEU A 373 -20.89 4.64 -34.53
C LEU A 373 -21.94 4.50 -33.42
N GLU A 374 -22.80 3.49 -33.50
CA GLU A 374 -23.76 3.17 -32.45
C GLU A 374 -23.03 2.75 -31.17
N PHE A 375 -22.05 1.85 -31.26
CA PHE A 375 -21.19 1.48 -30.15
C PHE A 375 -20.49 2.71 -29.57
N TYR A 376 -19.79 3.50 -30.39
CA TYR A 376 -19.03 4.67 -29.92
C TYR A 376 -19.89 5.69 -29.16
N ARG A 377 -21.19 5.80 -29.48
CA ARG A 377 -22.14 6.70 -28.80
C ARG A 377 -22.92 6.03 -27.66
N GLY A 378 -22.97 4.70 -27.65
CA GLY A 378 -23.67 3.91 -26.66
C GLY A 378 -22.95 3.86 -25.31
N PRO A 379 -23.60 3.33 -24.26
CA PRO A 379 -23.02 3.20 -22.92
C PRO A 379 -22.06 2.01 -22.77
N GLU A 380 -22.08 1.05 -23.70
CA GLU A 380 -21.26 -0.17 -23.64
C GLU A 380 -19.77 0.15 -23.76
N SER A 381 -18.94 -0.47 -22.92
CA SER A 381 -17.48 -0.33 -22.95
C SER A 381 -16.82 -1.26 -23.98
N ASP A 382 -17.46 -2.38 -24.33
CA ASP A 382 -16.97 -3.42 -25.20
C ASP A 382 -17.98 -3.83 -26.28
N ILE A 383 -17.51 -4.17 -27.48
CA ILE A 383 -18.31 -4.81 -28.52
C ILE A 383 -17.48 -5.79 -29.35
N THR A 384 -18.11 -6.89 -29.76
CA THR A 384 -17.59 -7.80 -30.80
C THR A 384 -18.64 -7.95 -31.89
N PHE A 385 -18.26 -7.80 -33.16
CA PHE A 385 -19.16 -7.98 -34.29
C PHE A 385 -18.45 -8.44 -35.56
N ASP A 386 -19.20 -9.08 -36.46
CA ASP A 386 -18.67 -9.68 -37.69
C ASP A 386 -18.34 -8.61 -38.74
N LEU A 387 -17.12 -8.68 -39.30
CA LEU A 387 -16.67 -7.86 -40.43
C LEU A 387 -16.95 -8.56 -41.77
N SER A 388 -16.69 -9.86 -41.90
CA SER A 388 -16.85 -10.62 -43.15
C SER A 388 -17.00 -12.13 -42.91
N GLU A 389 -17.66 -12.82 -43.83
CA GLU A 389 -17.88 -14.29 -43.84
C GLU A 389 -17.55 -14.90 -45.23
N GLY A 390 -16.95 -16.09 -45.24
CA GLY A 390 -16.60 -16.89 -46.43
C GLY A 390 -17.68 -17.94 -46.82
N THR A 391 -17.52 -18.57 -47.99
CA THR A 391 -18.38 -19.65 -48.53
C THR A 391 -17.65 -21.01 -48.53
N PRO A 392 -18.18 -22.09 -47.95
CA PRO A 392 -17.52 -23.41 -47.92
C PRO A 392 -17.60 -24.21 -49.26
N ALA A 393 -16.85 -25.32 -49.41
CA ALA A 393 -16.75 -26.18 -50.63
C ALA A 393 -17.56 -27.53 -50.56
N GLU A 394 -17.77 -28.24 -51.69
CA GLU A 394 -18.57 -29.51 -51.89
C GLU A 394 -17.76 -30.73 -52.47
N ASN A 395 -18.05 -32.02 -52.15
CA ASN A 395 -17.14 -33.21 -52.36
C ASN A 395 -17.63 -34.35 -53.34
N GLY A 396 -16.84 -35.42 -53.69
CA GLY A 396 -17.10 -36.50 -54.74
C GLY A 396 -17.55 -37.96 -54.30
N GLU A 397 -17.55 -39.02 -55.18
CA GLU A 397 -18.05 -40.45 -54.94
C GLU A 397 -17.15 -41.67 -55.41
N THR A 398 -17.32 -42.91 -54.86
CA THR A 398 -16.36 -44.09 -54.84
C THR A 398 -16.86 -45.44 -55.46
N GLY A 399 -15.97 -46.31 -56.03
CA GLY A 399 -16.25 -47.64 -56.67
C GLY A 399 -15.82 -48.92 -55.90
N ASP A 400 -15.71 -50.11 -56.55
CA ASP A 400 -15.37 -51.43 -55.93
C ASP A 400 -13.85 -51.70 -55.73
N ILE A 401 -13.46 -52.55 -54.76
CA ILE A 401 -12.05 -52.87 -54.40
C ILE A 401 -11.42 -53.92 -55.34
N VAL A 402 -10.21 -53.64 -55.85
CA VAL A 402 -9.39 -54.54 -56.67
C VAL A 402 -8.09 -54.91 -55.94
N TYR A 403 -7.82 -56.19 -55.66
CA TYR A 403 -6.65 -56.65 -54.89
C TYR A 403 -5.39 -56.89 -55.75
N GLU A 404 -4.21 -56.52 -55.23
CA GLU A 404 -2.90 -56.67 -55.89
C GLU A 404 -1.94 -57.64 -55.20
N LEU A 405 -2.41 -58.41 -54.21
CA LEU A 405 -1.64 -59.46 -53.53
C LEU A 405 -2.40 -60.79 -53.49
N GLU A 406 -1.67 -61.86 -53.13
CA GLU A 406 -2.23 -63.17 -52.88
C GLU A 406 -2.39 -63.40 -51.37
N PHE A 407 -3.59 -63.82 -50.95
CA PHE A 407 -3.84 -64.18 -49.55
C PHE A 407 -3.26 -65.57 -49.23
N MET A 408 -2.85 -65.77 -47.98
CA MET A 408 -2.33 -67.04 -47.47
C MET A 408 -3.31 -68.19 -47.68
N LYS A 409 -2.77 -69.40 -47.87
CA LYS A 409 -3.55 -70.63 -47.88
C LYS A 409 -4.26 -70.83 -46.54
N GLU A 410 -5.47 -71.36 -46.60
CA GLU A 410 -6.37 -71.51 -45.45
C GLU A 410 -5.73 -72.26 -44.27
N GLN A 411 -4.97 -73.33 -44.52
CA GLN A 411 -4.29 -74.09 -43.46
C GLN A 411 -3.27 -73.27 -42.65
N ALA A 412 -2.44 -72.45 -43.32
CA ALA A 412 -1.46 -71.59 -42.65
C ALA A 412 -2.15 -70.42 -41.93
N ALA A 413 -3.18 -69.85 -42.56
CA ALA A 413 -4.00 -68.81 -41.94
C ALA A 413 -4.71 -69.32 -40.67
N GLU A 414 -5.20 -70.56 -40.67
CA GLU A 414 -5.82 -71.20 -39.50
C GLU A 414 -4.84 -71.44 -38.34
N GLU A 415 -3.59 -71.83 -38.60
CA GLU A 415 -2.59 -71.96 -37.53
C GLU A 415 -2.27 -70.63 -36.86
N ILE A 416 -2.21 -69.55 -37.65
CA ILE A 416 -2.00 -68.18 -37.16
C ILE A 416 -3.24 -67.70 -36.40
N LYS A 417 -4.46 -67.96 -36.91
CA LYS A 417 -5.73 -67.64 -36.24
C LYS A 417 -5.94 -68.40 -34.94
N LYS A 418 -5.50 -69.66 -34.84
CA LYS A 418 -5.56 -70.43 -33.57
C LYS A 418 -4.72 -69.82 -32.45
N ARG A 419 -3.66 -69.09 -32.79
CA ARG A 419 -2.83 -68.38 -31.80
C ARG A 419 -3.41 -67.02 -31.42
N ALA A 420 -4.28 -66.44 -32.24
CA ALA A 420 -4.87 -65.12 -32.02
C ALA A 420 -5.62 -64.95 -30.68
N PRO A 421 -6.38 -65.94 -30.16
CA PRO A 421 -7.03 -65.83 -28.85
C PRO A 421 -6.06 -65.74 -27.66
N HIS A 422 -4.79 -66.08 -27.87
CA HIS A 422 -3.75 -66.04 -26.84
C HIS A 422 -2.87 -64.78 -26.94
N LEU A 423 -3.23 -63.82 -27.80
CA LEU A 423 -2.56 -62.51 -27.85
C LEU A 423 -2.82 -61.74 -26.55
N ASP A 424 -1.77 -61.13 -26.01
CA ASP A 424 -1.86 -60.28 -24.82
C ASP A 424 -2.78 -59.07 -25.08
N ASP A 425 -3.63 -58.74 -24.11
CA ASP A 425 -4.47 -57.54 -24.10
C ASP A 425 -3.65 -56.26 -24.29
N ALA A 426 -2.41 -56.21 -23.77
CA ALA A 426 -1.49 -55.10 -23.98
C ALA A 426 -1.07 -54.97 -25.45
N TYR A 427 -0.76 -56.09 -26.12
CA TYR A 427 -0.45 -56.10 -27.55
C TYR A 427 -1.67 -55.70 -28.39
N LEU A 428 -2.86 -56.20 -28.05
CA LEU A 428 -4.11 -55.84 -28.72
C LEU A 428 -4.51 -54.38 -28.47
N SER A 429 -4.16 -53.79 -27.32
CA SER A 429 -4.49 -52.39 -26.99
C SER A 429 -3.80 -51.37 -27.90
N ALA A 430 -2.70 -51.75 -28.56
CA ALA A 430 -2.03 -50.93 -29.57
C ALA A 430 -2.83 -50.80 -30.88
N PHE A 431 -3.88 -51.61 -31.04
CA PHE A 431 -4.80 -51.59 -32.17
C PHE A 431 -6.20 -51.31 -31.64
N GLU A 432 -6.63 -50.05 -31.69
CA GLU A 432 -7.98 -49.64 -31.25
C GLU A 432 -9.08 -50.50 -31.91
N SER A 433 -8.83 -50.91 -33.15
CA SER A 433 -9.73 -51.76 -33.91
C SER A 433 -9.81 -53.20 -33.39
N ALA A 434 -8.88 -53.71 -32.58
CA ALA A 434 -8.87 -55.11 -32.13
C ALA A 434 -10.11 -55.52 -31.33
N LYS A 435 -10.74 -54.59 -30.61
CA LYS A 435 -12.00 -54.85 -29.88
C LYS A 435 -13.19 -55.03 -30.81
N THR A 436 -13.22 -54.27 -31.90
CA THR A 436 -14.32 -54.29 -32.88
C THR A 436 -14.05 -55.25 -34.02
N PHE A 437 -12.78 -55.53 -34.34
CA PHE A 437 -12.29 -56.45 -35.35
C PHE A 437 -11.23 -57.39 -34.74
N PRO A 438 -11.68 -58.44 -34.02
CA PRO A 438 -10.78 -59.38 -33.36
C PRO A 438 -9.91 -60.13 -34.39
N PRO A 439 -8.58 -60.24 -34.19
CA PRO A 439 -7.68 -60.92 -35.13
C PRO A 439 -8.11 -62.35 -35.53
N ALA A 440 -8.77 -63.08 -34.62
CA ALA A 440 -9.27 -64.43 -34.89
C ALA A 440 -10.40 -64.47 -35.95
N GLU A 441 -11.09 -63.35 -36.17
CA GLU A 441 -12.21 -63.22 -37.11
C GLU A 441 -11.81 -62.65 -38.47
N ALA A 442 -10.50 -62.45 -38.71
CA ALA A 442 -10.01 -62.00 -40.01
C ALA A 442 -10.46 -62.98 -41.10
N SER A 443 -11.10 -62.47 -42.15
CA SER A 443 -11.60 -63.27 -43.27
C SER A 443 -10.44 -63.81 -44.10
N HIS A 444 -9.38 -63.00 -44.28
CA HIS A 444 -8.19 -63.36 -45.03
C HIS A 444 -6.92 -62.80 -44.36
N LEU A 445 -5.80 -63.51 -44.53
CA LEU A 445 -4.48 -63.13 -44.01
C LEU A 445 -3.45 -63.07 -45.14
N ALA A 446 -2.51 -62.14 -45.10
CA ALA A 446 -1.36 -62.09 -46.02
C ALA A 446 -0.11 -61.53 -45.33
N THR A 447 1.09 -61.95 -45.71
CA THR A 447 2.32 -61.26 -45.30
C THR A 447 2.59 -60.12 -46.27
N VAL A 448 2.87 -58.94 -45.74
CA VAL A 448 3.17 -57.76 -46.55
C VAL A 448 4.48 -57.11 -46.10
N GLN A 449 5.21 -56.54 -47.05
CA GLN A 449 6.37 -55.68 -46.78
C GLN A 449 5.90 -54.25 -46.51
N ALA A 450 6.76 -53.39 -45.96
CA ALA A 450 6.45 -51.96 -45.88
C ALA A 450 6.33 -51.36 -47.30
N GLU A 451 5.40 -50.42 -47.48
CA GLU A 451 5.10 -49.73 -48.74
C GLU A 451 4.62 -50.63 -49.90
N GLN A 452 4.17 -51.85 -49.59
CA GLN A 452 3.62 -52.77 -50.58
C GLN A 452 2.19 -52.36 -50.95
N LYS A 453 1.88 -52.34 -52.24
CA LYS A 453 0.52 -52.12 -52.73
C LYS A 453 -0.36 -53.35 -52.47
N ILE A 454 -1.50 -53.13 -51.81
CA ILE A 454 -2.44 -54.17 -51.36
C ILE A 454 -3.65 -54.25 -52.28
N ALA A 455 -4.27 -53.11 -52.59
CA ALA A 455 -5.48 -53.02 -53.39
C ALA A 455 -5.71 -51.61 -53.97
N LEU A 456 -6.71 -51.45 -54.84
CA LEU A 456 -7.11 -50.20 -55.51
C LEU A 456 -8.63 -49.98 -55.40
N LEU A 457 -9.06 -48.73 -55.15
CA LEU A 457 -10.43 -48.27 -54.93
C LEU A 457 -10.69 -46.99 -55.77
N PRO A 458 -11.38 -47.06 -56.92
CA PRO A 458 -11.55 -45.91 -57.83
C PRO A 458 -12.51 -44.81 -57.31
N ALA A 459 -12.29 -43.52 -57.63
CA ALA A 459 -13.02 -42.33 -57.10
C ALA A 459 -13.26 -41.18 -58.12
N SER A 460 -14.21 -40.27 -57.85
CA SER A 460 -14.58 -39.05 -58.64
C SER A 460 -14.47 -37.70 -57.86
N GLU A 461 -14.41 -36.52 -58.52
CA GLU A 461 -14.04 -35.18 -57.92
C GLU A 461 -15.21 -34.20 -57.56
N GLY A 462 -15.01 -33.28 -56.59
CA GLY A 462 -15.98 -32.27 -56.06
C GLY A 462 -15.76 -30.76 -56.44
N LYS A 463 -16.59 -29.80 -55.95
CA LYS A 463 -16.64 -28.34 -56.30
C LYS A 463 -16.21 -27.32 -55.20
N LYS A 464 -15.38 -26.32 -55.53
CA LYS A 464 -14.69 -25.38 -54.59
C LYS A 464 -15.57 -24.25 -53.96
N GLY A 465 -15.16 -23.73 -52.79
CA GLY A 465 -15.67 -22.55 -52.03
C GLY A 465 -14.72 -21.33 -52.02
N THR A 466 -14.86 -20.35 -51.11
CA THR A 466 -14.06 -19.09 -51.02
C THR A 466 -13.97 -18.49 -49.59
N ASP A 467 -12.79 -18.05 -49.11
CA ASP A 467 -12.53 -17.50 -47.75
C ASP A 467 -12.83 -15.98 -47.60
N VAL A 468 -12.71 -15.41 -46.39
CA VAL A 468 -12.99 -13.98 -46.08
C VAL A 468 -12.05 -12.98 -46.77
N TYR A 469 -10.95 -13.45 -47.36
CA TYR A 469 -10.01 -12.64 -48.16
C TYR A 469 -10.24 -12.80 -49.67
N GLY A 470 -11.18 -13.65 -50.07
CA GLY A 470 -11.52 -13.94 -51.46
C GLY A 470 -10.66 -15.03 -52.11
N ASN A 471 -9.93 -15.84 -51.33
CA ASN A 471 -9.17 -16.99 -51.85
C ASN A 471 -10.08 -18.21 -51.97
N GLU A 472 -9.94 -19.01 -53.03
CA GLU A 472 -10.72 -20.25 -53.19
C GLU A 472 -10.40 -21.27 -52.08
N ILE A 473 -11.45 -21.88 -51.52
CA ILE A 473 -11.36 -23.02 -50.61
C ILE A 473 -11.59 -24.28 -51.45
N ALA A 474 -10.63 -25.20 -51.48
CA ALA A 474 -10.73 -26.40 -52.32
C ALA A 474 -11.86 -27.36 -51.88
N SER A 475 -12.50 -28.02 -52.83
CA SER A 475 -13.36 -29.19 -52.60
C SER A 475 -12.57 -30.44 -52.28
N VAL A 476 -13.19 -31.40 -51.59
CA VAL A 476 -12.58 -32.70 -51.24
C VAL A 476 -13.04 -33.78 -52.24
N ALA A 477 -12.16 -34.73 -52.53
CA ALA A 477 -12.43 -35.88 -53.39
C ALA A 477 -13.43 -36.87 -52.76
N ALA A 478 -13.71 -37.96 -53.47
CA ALA A 478 -14.67 -38.98 -53.07
C ALA A 478 -14.53 -39.55 -51.66
N ASP A 479 -15.67 -39.84 -51.03
CA ASP A 479 -15.73 -40.49 -49.73
C ASP A 479 -15.36 -41.98 -49.82
N LEU A 480 -14.09 -42.30 -49.58
CA LEU A 480 -13.54 -43.66 -49.55
C LEU A 480 -14.02 -44.47 -48.32
N SER A 481 -15.00 -44.01 -47.55
CA SER A 481 -15.45 -44.61 -46.27
C SER A 481 -15.97 -46.05 -46.36
N SER A 482 -16.30 -46.56 -47.55
CA SER A 482 -16.63 -47.99 -47.77
C SER A 482 -15.45 -48.92 -47.48
N VAL A 483 -14.23 -48.37 -47.50
CA VAL A 483 -13.01 -49.05 -47.06
C VAL A 483 -12.41 -48.34 -45.87
N LYS A 484 -12.26 -49.08 -44.78
CA LYS A 484 -11.65 -48.58 -43.56
C LYS A 484 -10.19 -49.01 -43.50
N ALA A 485 -9.28 -48.05 -43.60
CA ALA A 485 -7.95 -48.23 -43.07
C ALA A 485 -8.07 -48.30 -41.54
N LEU A 486 -7.75 -49.46 -40.96
CA LEU A 486 -7.50 -49.57 -39.54
C LEU A 486 -6.03 -49.19 -39.33
N GLU A 487 -5.30 -49.92 -38.50
CA GLU A 487 -3.91 -49.60 -38.20
C GLU A 487 -2.94 -50.11 -39.28
N ASN A 488 -1.92 -49.29 -39.56
CA ASN A 488 -0.81 -49.56 -40.47
C ASN A 488 -1.19 -49.77 -41.95
N ILE A 489 -2.35 -49.25 -42.36
CA ILE A 489 -2.83 -49.26 -43.74
C ILE A 489 -2.93 -47.83 -44.22
N LYS A 490 -2.32 -47.56 -45.38
CA LYS A 490 -2.38 -46.27 -46.05
C LYS A 490 -3.33 -46.35 -47.23
N ILE A 491 -4.28 -45.42 -47.31
CA ILE A 491 -5.14 -45.25 -48.47
C ILE A 491 -4.88 -43.87 -49.06
N GLU A 492 -4.24 -43.82 -50.23
CA GLU A 492 -3.92 -42.59 -50.95
C GLU A 492 -4.42 -42.68 -52.39
N GLU A 493 -5.21 -41.70 -52.85
CA GLU A 493 -5.77 -41.66 -54.21
C GLU A 493 -6.46 -42.98 -54.63
N GLY A 494 -7.10 -43.66 -53.68
CA GLY A 494 -7.73 -44.96 -53.90
C GLY A 494 -6.78 -46.16 -53.83
N VAL A 495 -5.47 -45.96 -53.73
CA VAL A 495 -4.49 -47.03 -53.55
C VAL A 495 -4.38 -47.40 -52.08
N ILE A 496 -4.68 -48.66 -51.75
CA ILE A 496 -4.47 -49.25 -50.42
C ILE A 496 -3.08 -49.88 -50.40
N SER A 497 -2.23 -49.46 -49.48
CA SER A 497 -0.86 -49.95 -49.31
C SER A 497 -0.52 -50.18 -47.84
N SER A 498 0.46 -51.03 -47.58
CA SER A 498 0.97 -51.29 -46.24
C SER A 498 1.92 -50.18 -45.80
N GLU A 499 1.77 -49.69 -44.57
CA GLU A 499 2.73 -48.73 -44.00
C GLU A 499 3.91 -49.42 -43.33
N THR A 500 3.68 -50.64 -42.86
CA THR A 500 4.70 -51.43 -42.16
C THR A 500 4.71 -52.86 -42.69
N LYS A 501 5.83 -53.55 -42.45
CA LYS A 501 5.91 -54.98 -42.67
C LYS A 501 5.11 -55.72 -41.58
N GLY A 502 4.43 -56.80 -41.95
CA GLY A 502 3.72 -57.61 -40.97
C GLY A 502 2.64 -58.49 -41.57
N LEU A 503 1.65 -58.83 -40.74
CA LEU A 503 0.50 -59.64 -41.12
C LEU A 503 -0.68 -58.73 -41.44
N LEU A 504 -1.07 -58.71 -42.71
CA LEU A 504 -2.30 -58.10 -43.20
C LEU A 504 -3.50 -58.96 -42.81
N GLU A 505 -4.51 -58.32 -42.25
CA GLU A 505 -5.80 -58.87 -41.87
C GLU A 505 -6.91 -58.11 -42.60
N ARG A 506 -7.78 -58.86 -43.26
CA ARG A 506 -8.99 -58.32 -43.88
C ARG A 506 -10.20 -58.68 -43.03
N PHE A 507 -11.11 -57.72 -42.85
CA PHE A 507 -12.40 -57.92 -42.22
C PHE A 507 -13.52 -57.42 -43.12
N ASP A 508 -14.60 -58.17 -43.21
CA ASP A 508 -15.78 -57.81 -44.00
C ASP A 508 -17.00 -57.78 -43.06
N ARG A 509 -17.56 -56.59 -42.78
CA ARG A 509 -18.73 -56.41 -41.88
C ARG A 509 -19.66 -55.30 -42.36
N GLU A 510 -20.97 -55.57 -42.39
CA GLU A 510 -22.04 -54.58 -42.66
C GLU A 510 -21.81 -53.67 -43.89
N GLY A 511 -21.19 -54.20 -44.94
CA GLY A 511 -20.91 -53.46 -46.18
C GLY A 511 -19.62 -52.62 -46.16
N VAL A 512 -18.85 -52.67 -45.07
CA VAL A 512 -17.52 -52.04 -44.94
C VAL A 512 -16.44 -53.12 -45.00
N THR A 513 -15.42 -52.88 -45.83
CA THR A 513 -14.19 -53.70 -45.84
C THR A 513 -13.12 -52.98 -45.04
N ALA A 514 -12.57 -53.63 -44.03
CA ALA A 514 -11.52 -53.05 -43.20
C ALA A 514 -10.22 -53.83 -43.33
N PHE A 515 -9.10 -53.11 -43.40
CA PHE A 515 -7.77 -53.70 -43.42
C PHE A 515 -6.99 -53.26 -42.21
N ARG A 516 -6.25 -54.19 -41.61
CA ARG A 516 -5.27 -53.92 -40.56
C ARG A 516 -3.98 -54.63 -40.88
N ILE A 517 -2.83 -54.02 -40.62
CA ILE A 517 -1.57 -54.76 -40.52
C ILE A 517 -1.12 -54.75 -39.08
N ARG A 518 -0.81 -55.93 -38.55
CA ARG A 518 -0.19 -56.06 -37.24
C ARG A 518 1.26 -56.52 -37.38
N PRO A 519 2.18 -56.01 -36.55
CA PRO A 519 3.52 -56.55 -36.43
C PRO A 519 3.45 -58.07 -36.16
N HIS A 520 4.13 -58.84 -36.99
CA HIS A 520 4.14 -60.29 -36.91
C HIS A 520 5.54 -60.80 -37.21
N MET A 521 6.15 -61.52 -36.27
CA MET A 521 7.50 -62.05 -36.39
C MET A 521 7.66 -63.27 -35.49
N ASP A 522 8.39 -64.28 -35.96
CA ASP A 522 8.78 -65.44 -35.15
C ASP A 522 9.89 -65.06 -34.14
N SER A 523 10.05 -65.83 -33.07
CA SER A 523 11.14 -65.62 -32.10
C SER A 523 12.53 -65.91 -32.69
N GLU A 524 13.56 -65.18 -32.23
CA GLU A 524 14.96 -65.28 -32.71
C GLU A 524 15.92 -65.45 -31.52
N PHE A 525 16.95 -66.31 -31.65
CA PHE A 525 18.05 -66.43 -30.68
C PHE A 525 19.39 -66.00 -31.30
N ARG A 526 20.23 -65.32 -30.53
CA ARG A 526 21.58 -64.88 -30.93
C ARG A 526 22.57 -65.04 -29.80
N VAL A 527 23.76 -65.53 -30.10
CA VAL A 527 24.84 -65.66 -29.12
C VAL A 527 25.95 -64.67 -29.43
N SER A 528 26.47 -64.01 -28.40
CA SER A 528 27.62 -63.11 -28.47
C SER A 528 28.64 -63.45 -27.39
N LEU A 529 29.92 -63.36 -27.72
CA LEU A 529 31.03 -63.57 -26.79
C LEU A 529 31.60 -62.21 -26.39
N SER A 530 31.97 -62.04 -25.13
CA SER A 530 32.70 -60.86 -24.68
C SER A 530 34.07 -60.77 -25.38
N SER A 531 34.61 -59.56 -25.52
CA SER A 531 35.88 -59.34 -26.24
C SER A 531 37.08 -60.06 -25.63
N ASP A 532 37.01 -60.36 -24.33
CA ASP A 532 38.00 -61.12 -23.56
C ASP A 532 37.72 -62.64 -23.53
N GLY A 533 36.59 -63.09 -24.10
CA GLY A 533 36.17 -64.49 -24.10
C GLY A 533 35.68 -65.01 -22.75
N MET A 534 35.53 -64.16 -21.74
CA MET A 534 35.14 -64.54 -20.37
C MET A 534 33.65 -64.76 -20.18
N THR A 535 32.82 -64.35 -21.13
CA THR A 535 31.38 -64.44 -20.98
C THR A 535 30.72 -64.80 -22.30
N ALA A 536 29.81 -65.77 -22.26
CA ALA A 536 28.89 -66.04 -23.36
C ALA A 536 27.50 -65.50 -23.01
N LEU A 537 26.99 -64.64 -23.88
CA LEU A 537 25.75 -63.93 -23.70
C LEU A 537 24.75 -64.42 -24.75
N LEU A 538 23.61 -64.97 -24.28
CA LEU A 538 22.49 -65.34 -25.12
C LEU A 538 21.47 -64.20 -25.12
N SER A 539 21.17 -63.71 -26.32
CA SER A 539 20.05 -62.83 -26.57
C SER A 539 18.91 -63.61 -27.21
N ALA A 540 17.68 -63.29 -26.81
CA ALA A 540 16.47 -63.86 -27.39
C ALA A 540 15.45 -62.73 -27.61
N GLU A 541 14.90 -62.67 -28.81
CA GLU A 541 13.80 -61.78 -29.15
C GLU A 541 12.49 -62.56 -29.17
N PRO A 542 11.46 -62.11 -28.44
CA PRO A 542 10.17 -62.79 -28.38
C PRO A 542 9.47 -62.76 -29.74
N ALA A 543 8.58 -63.74 -29.94
CA ALA A 543 7.68 -63.71 -31.08
C ALA A 543 6.75 -62.50 -30.98
N ILE A 544 6.54 -61.80 -32.09
CA ILE A 544 5.65 -60.64 -32.14
C ILE A 544 4.31 -61.06 -32.73
N GLY A 545 3.22 -60.75 -32.02
CA GLY A 545 1.87 -61.10 -32.43
C GLY A 545 1.67 -62.61 -32.47
N THR A 546 1.28 -63.13 -33.64
CA THR A 546 0.93 -64.54 -33.83
C THR A 546 2.09 -65.41 -34.35
N GLY A 547 3.33 -64.92 -34.22
CA GLY A 547 4.55 -65.64 -34.62
C GLY A 547 4.79 -66.95 -33.87
N ALA A 548 5.77 -67.73 -34.31
CA ALA A 548 6.15 -68.99 -33.68
C ALA A 548 6.92 -68.75 -32.35
N PRO A 549 6.51 -69.39 -31.24
CA PRO A 549 7.08 -69.16 -29.91
C PRO A 549 8.49 -69.74 -29.75
N PRO A 550 9.29 -69.24 -28.78
CA PRO A 550 10.65 -69.70 -28.55
C PRO A 550 10.71 -71.13 -28.00
N SER A 551 11.67 -71.91 -28.49
CA SER A 551 11.91 -73.30 -28.09
C SER A 551 13.33 -73.54 -27.58
N ILE A 552 13.47 -74.49 -26.64
CA ILE A 552 14.77 -74.86 -26.05
C ILE A 552 15.65 -75.56 -27.10
N GLU A 553 15.04 -76.29 -28.02
CA GLU A 553 15.73 -76.95 -29.12
C GLU A 553 16.43 -75.92 -30.03
N GLU A 554 15.78 -74.79 -30.30
CA GLU A 554 16.33 -73.71 -31.11
C GLU A 554 17.47 -72.98 -30.38
N ALA A 555 17.29 -72.63 -29.10
CA ALA A 555 18.30 -71.94 -28.30
C ALA A 555 19.61 -72.75 -28.20
N ASN A 556 19.51 -74.06 -27.93
CA ASN A 556 20.69 -74.93 -27.83
C ASN A 556 21.41 -75.09 -29.17
N ARG A 557 20.68 -75.08 -30.30
CA ARG A 557 21.29 -75.12 -31.64
C ARG A 557 22.20 -73.91 -31.86
N VAL A 558 21.71 -72.71 -31.54
CA VAL A 558 22.47 -71.45 -31.72
C VAL A 558 23.69 -71.36 -30.79
N ILE A 559 23.60 -71.86 -29.54
CA ILE A 559 24.72 -71.88 -28.59
C ILE A 559 25.85 -72.81 -29.04
N ALA A 560 25.50 -74.00 -29.52
CA ALA A 560 26.48 -74.94 -30.04
C ALA A 560 27.20 -74.41 -31.28
N GLU A 561 26.47 -73.74 -32.19
CA GLU A 561 27.05 -73.08 -33.36
C GLU A 561 28.05 -71.96 -33.01
N ALA A 562 27.91 -71.34 -31.83
CA ALA A 562 28.77 -70.26 -31.35
C ALA A 562 30.05 -70.70 -30.60
N GLY A 563 30.24 -72.00 -30.34
CA GLY A 563 31.50 -72.55 -29.80
C GLY A 563 31.71 -72.39 -28.28
N VAL A 564 30.63 -72.16 -27.52
CA VAL A 564 30.66 -72.12 -26.04
C VAL A 564 30.75 -73.55 -25.50
N THR A 565 31.75 -73.85 -24.66
CA THR A 565 32.02 -75.24 -24.19
C THR A 565 32.15 -75.39 -22.68
N ASN A 566 32.62 -74.36 -21.97
CA ASN A 566 32.82 -74.39 -20.52
C ASN A 566 31.92 -73.36 -19.81
N GLY A 567 31.57 -73.65 -18.56
CA GLY A 567 30.81 -72.72 -17.72
C GLY A 567 29.33 -72.56 -18.07
N ILE A 568 28.76 -73.43 -18.93
CA ILE A 568 27.36 -73.34 -19.39
C ILE A 568 26.38 -73.55 -18.24
N ASP A 569 25.48 -72.59 -18.03
CA ASP A 569 24.34 -72.68 -17.11
C ASP A 569 23.08 -73.06 -17.90
N SER A 570 22.68 -74.34 -17.81
CA SER A 570 21.44 -74.83 -18.44
C SER A 570 20.17 -74.20 -17.87
N GLU A 571 20.19 -73.78 -16.60
CA GLU A 571 19.08 -73.07 -16.00
C GLU A 571 19.02 -71.63 -16.50
N ALA A 572 20.16 -70.98 -16.81
CA ALA A 572 20.17 -69.67 -17.48
C ALA A 572 19.51 -69.76 -18.86
N ILE A 573 19.88 -70.73 -19.69
CA ILE A 573 19.28 -70.93 -21.01
C ILE A 573 17.76 -71.11 -20.90
N ARG A 574 17.32 -71.94 -19.94
CA ARG A 574 15.89 -72.14 -19.69
C ARG A 574 15.21 -70.86 -19.25
N ARG A 575 15.82 -70.08 -18.35
CA ARG A 575 15.33 -68.74 -17.97
C ARG A 575 15.22 -67.82 -19.18
N VAL A 576 16.18 -67.82 -20.10
CA VAL A 576 16.11 -67.00 -21.33
C VAL A 576 14.93 -67.43 -22.19
N VAL A 577 14.73 -68.74 -22.40
CA VAL A 577 13.61 -69.25 -23.21
C VAL A 577 12.26 -68.98 -22.53
N ASP A 578 12.18 -69.11 -21.21
CA ASP A 578 10.96 -68.84 -20.44
C ASP A 578 10.65 -67.34 -20.41
N LYS A 579 11.63 -66.45 -20.15
CA LYS A 579 11.48 -64.99 -20.25
C LYS A 579 11.05 -64.56 -21.67
N CYS A 580 11.69 -65.12 -22.70
CA CYS A 580 11.34 -64.86 -24.09
C CYS A 580 9.92 -65.36 -24.44
N ARG A 581 9.48 -66.46 -23.83
CA ARG A 581 8.11 -66.98 -23.96
C ARG A 581 7.09 -66.08 -23.27
N ASP A 582 7.48 -65.46 -22.17
CA ASP A 582 6.70 -64.48 -21.43
C ASP A 582 6.72 -63.08 -22.09
N GLY A 583 7.36 -62.94 -23.27
CA GLY A 583 7.36 -61.73 -24.08
C GLY A 583 8.49 -60.75 -23.78
N GLU A 584 9.48 -61.16 -22.97
CA GLU A 584 10.64 -60.31 -22.65
C GLU A 584 11.77 -60.49 -23.68
N SER A 585 12.21 -59.39 -24.29
CA SER A 585 13.50 -59.37 -25.00
C SER A 585 14.62 -59.55 -23.98
N VAL A 586 15.32 -60.67 -24.09
CA VAL A 586 16.50 -60.96 -23.28
C VAL A 586 17.70 -60.51 -24.08
N ILE A 587 18.38 -59.47 -23.61
CA ILE A 587 19.59 -58.96 -24.27
C ILE A 587 20.78 -59.37 -23.44
N GLY A 588 21.56 -60.29 -23.98
CA GLY A 588 22.82 -60.72 -23.42
C GLY A 588 22.70 -61.24 -21.98
N GLU A 589 21.83 -62.21 -21.75
CA GLU A 589 21.88 -62.97 -20.50
C GLU A 589 23.11 -63.87 -20.51
N GLU A 590 23.88 -63.81 -19.44
CA GLU A 590 25.02 -64.68 -19.26
C GLU A 590 24.54 -66.14 -19.13
N ILE A 591 24.88 -66.93 -20.15
CA ILE A 591 24.61 -68.36 -20.20
C ILE A 591 25.87 -69.19 -19.98
N ALA A 592 27.05 -68.56 -20.00
CA ALA A 592 28.29 -69.15 -19.56
C ALA A 592 29.27 -68.09 -19.06
N ALA A 593 30.03 -68.44 -18.01
CA ALA A 593 31.05 -67.57 -17.40
C ALA A 593 32.40 -68.27 -17.29
N GLY A 594 33.46 -67.52 -17.55
CA GLY A 594 34.83 -67.83 -17.18
C GLY A 594 35.09 -67.51 -15.70
N LYS A 595 36.21 -67.99 -15.16
CA LYS A 595 36.69 -67.69 -13.81
C LYS A 595 37.75 -66.58 -13.86
N GLU A 596 37.57 -65.44 -13.17
CA GLU A 596 38.57 -64.36 -13.12
C GLU A 596 39.76 -64.63 -12.16
N PRO A 597 40.93 -63.99 -12.38
CA PRO A 597 42.04 -63.98 -11.42
C PRO A 597 41.86 -62.95 -10.27
N VAL A 598 42.39 -63.22 -9.06
CA VAL A 598 42.24 -62.39 -7.83
C VAL A 598 43.50 -61.53 -7.56
N ASN A 599 43.38 -60.25 -7.16
CA ASN A 599 44.49 -59.27 -6.93
C ASN A 599 44.42 -58.56 -5.54
N ALA A 600 45.49 -57.85 -5.10
CA ALA A 600 45.69 -57.36 -3.72
C ALA A 600 45.89 -55.82 -3.52
N GLY A 601 45.16 -55.19 -2.56
CA GLY A 601 45.58 -54.03 -1.70
C GLY A 601 45.07 -52.58 -1.93
N ASP A 602 43.92 -52.16 -1.36
CA ASP A 602 43.40 -50.76 -1.44
C ASP A 602 43.14 -50.08 -0.06
N ALA A 603 43.12 -48.73 -0.05
CA ALA A 603 42.79 -47.89 1.10
C ALA A 603 41.53 -47.02 0.84
N GLU A 604 40.64 -46.88 1.84
CA GLU A 604 39.33 -46.22 1.78
C GLU A 604 39.29 -44.89 2.58
N LEU A 605 38.73 -43.82 2.00
CA LEU A 605 38.50 -42.49 2.61
C LEU A 605 37.00 -42.30 2.92
N ASN A 606 36.64 -41.99 4.16
CA ASN A 606 35.25 -41.74 4.59
C ASN A 606 35.07 -40.34 5.19
N PHE A 607 34.10 -39.55 4.70
CA PHE A 607 33.74 -38.25 5.29
C PHE A 607 32.78 -38.42 6.48
N LEU A 608 33.10 -37.76 7.60
CA LEU A 608 32.32 -37.75 8.85
C LEU A 608 31.34 -36.57 8.95
N ILE A 609 31.39 -35.64 7.99
CA ILE A 609 30.46 -34.51 7.85
C ILE A 609 29.62 -34.65 6.58
N SER A 610 28.39 -34.12 6.63
CA SER A 610 27.57 -33.99 5.42
C SER A 610 28.09 -32.84 4.57
N LEU A 611 28.72 -33.18 3.44
CA LEU A 611 29.08 -32.21 2.42
C LEU A 611 27.80 -31.56 1.86
N ALA A 612 27.87 -30.25 1.60
CA ALA A 612 26.77 -29.49 1.04
C ALA A 612 26.33 -30.07 -0.31
N SER A 613 25.02 -30.25 -0.51
CA SER A 613 24.46 -30.85 -1.73
C SER A 613 24.64 -29.97 -2.98
N GLY A 614 24.95 -28.69 -2.80
CA GLY A 614 25.08 -27.72 -3.89
C GLY A 614 23.76 -27.12 -4.35
N ASP A 615 22.63 -27.53 -3.75
CA ASP A 615 21.30 -27.12 -4.19
C ASP A 615 21.06 -25.61 -4.01
N ALA A 616 20.62 -24.97 -5.10
CA ALA A 616 20.25 -23.56 -5.13
C ALA A 616 18.87 -23.27 -4.51
N VAL A 617 18.09 -24.30 -4.20
CA VAL A 617 16.76 -24.19 -3.61
C VAL A 617 16.55 -25.32 -2.61
N THR A 618 15.98 -25.01 -1.45
CA THR A 618 15.52 -26.05 -0.51
C THR A 618 13.99 -26.10 -0.53
N ILE A 619 13.43 -27.30 -0.55
CA ILE A 619 11.98 -27.52 -0.52
C ILE A 619 11.60 -27.81 0.94
N ASP A 620 10.61 -27.08 1.47
CA ASP A 620 10.11 -27.34 2.83
C ASP A 620 9.26 -28.63 2.89
N GLU A 621 8.95 -29.11 4.10
CA GLU A 621 8.13 -30.32 4.34
C GLU A 621 6.72 -30.24 3.70
N LYS A 622 6.32 -29.07 3.19
CA LYS A 622 5.04 -28.81 2.51
C LYS A 622 5.21 -28.64 1.00
N GLY A 623 6.39 -28.94 0.44
CA GLY A 623 6.65 -28.85 -1.00
C GLY A 623 6.94 -27.43 -1.52
N ARG A 624 7.14 -26.42 -0.66
CA ARG A 624 7.39 -25.04 -1.11
C ARG A 624 8.88 -24.76 -1.26
N ALA A 625 9.25 -24.28 -2.44
CA ALA A 625 10.60 -23.84 -2.77
C ALA A 625 11.01 -22.58 -1.98
N ASN A 626 12.12 -22.67 -1.24
CA ASN A 626 12.71 -21.57 -0.49
C ASN A 626 14.08 -21.18 -1.06
N TYR A 627 14.07 -20.24 -2.00
CA TYR A 627 15.27 -19.69 -2.65
C TYR A 627 16.20 -18.91 -1.69
N ARG A 628 15.72 -18.57 -0.49
CA ARG A 628 16.53 -17.84 0.51
C ARG A 628 17.37 -18.76 1.38
N LYS A 629 17.09 -20.06 1.40
CA LYS A 629 17.86 -21.08 2.14
C LYS A 629 18.49 -22.02 1.12
N GLN A 630 19.78 -21.80 0.84
CA GLN A 630 20.56 -22.60 -0.11
C GLN A 630 21.51 -23.52 0.65
N ASN A 631 21.74 -24.74 0.16
CA ASN A 631 22.66 -25.72 0.77
C ASN A 631 23.97 -25.79 -0.02
N LYS A 632 24.65 -24.64 -0.16
CA LYS A 632 25.88 -24.50 -0.98
C LYS A 632 27.19 -24.50 -0.18
N LEU A 633 27.13 -24.41 1.16
CA LEU A 633 28.30 -24.20 2.01
C LEU A 633 28.40 -25.30 3.07
N THR A 634 29.48 -26.09 3.02
CA THR A 634 29.84 -27.04 4.08
C THR A 634 30.56 -26.26 5.19
N ASN A 635 29.80 -25.82 6.19
CA ASN A 635 30.36 -25.06 7.31
C ASN A 635 30.76 -26.00 8.45
N VAL A 636 31.98 -25.83 8.96
CA VAL A 636 32.48 -26.52 10.16
C VAL A 636 32.90 -25.52 11.22
N LYS A 637 32.88 -25.96 12.47
CA LYS A 637 33.44 -25.25 13.61
C LYS A 637 34.80 -25.82 13.97
N GLU A 638 35.60 -25.00 14.63
CA GLU A 638 36.83 -25.45 15.28
C GLU A 638 36.53 -26.64 16.20
N GLY A 639 37.27 -27.73 16.00
CA GLY A 639 37.14 -29.01 16.71
C GLY A 639 36.27 -30.08 16.02
N ASP A 640 35.59 -29.78 14.92
CA ASP A 640 34.77 -30.78 14.21
C ASP A 640 35.64 -31.85 13.51
N ARG A 641 35.25 -33.14 13.60
CA ARG A 641 35.88 -34.26 12.86
C ARG A 641 35.31 -34.32 11.45
N ILE A 642 36.18 -34.29 10.43
CA ILE A 642 35.79 -34.09 9.02
C ILE A 642 35.81 -35.40 8.21
N ALA A 643 36.86 -36.22 8.33
CA ALA A 643 37.00 -37.48 7.58
C ALA A 643 37.96 -38.47 8.25
N GLU A 644 37.98 -39.72 7.79
CA GLU A 644 38.85 -40.83 8.22
C GLU A 644 39.41 -41.67 7.04
N VAL A 645 40.61 -42.26 7.16
CA VAL A 645 41.29 -43.09 6.11
C VAL A 645 41.71 -44.48 6.65
N LYS A 646 41.43 -45.58 5.92
CA LYS A 646 41.66 -47.00 6.32
C LYS A 646 42.34 -47.87 5.23
N VAL A 647 43.21 -48.84 5.54
CA VAL A 647 43.96 -49.70 4.56
C VAL A 647 43.57 -51.20 4.63
N VAL A 648 43.48 -51.93 3.50
CA VAL A 648 43.09 -53.37 3.39
C VAL A 648 44.20 -54.24 2.72
N GLN A 649 44.48 -55.48 3.18
CA GLN A 649 45.54 -56.41 2.66
C GLN A 649 45.03 -57.82 2.24
N GLY A 650 45.57 -58.46 1.17
CA GLY A 650 45.27 -59.85 0.69
C GLY A 650 46.21 -60.41 -0.42
N GLU A 651 46.12 -61.69 -0.88
CA GLU A 651 46.98 -62.38 -1.92
C GLU A 651 46.21 -62.82 -3.22
N SER A 652 46.91 -63.24 -4.31
CA SER A 652 46.38 -63.40 -5.70
C SER A 652 46.26 -64.84 -6.30
N GLU A 653 45.25 -65.15 -7.15
CA GLU A 653 44.95 -66.46 -7.85
C GLU A 653 44.67 -66.32 -9.38
N ASP A 654 44.87 -67.37 -10.21
CA ASP A 654 44.63 -67.39 -11.69
C ASP A 654 43.21 -67.89 -12.13
N GLY A 655 42.77 -67.49 -13.34
CA GLY A 655 41.44 -67.70 -13.94
C GLY A 655 41.38 -68.45 -15.31
N TRP A 656 40.20 -68.59 -15.95
CA TRP A 656 39.95 -69.18 -17.29
C TRP A 656 38.68 -68.66 -18.01
N ASP A 657 38.57 -68.73 -19.35
CA ASP A 657 37.51 -68.16 -20.20
C ASP A 657 36.44 -69.20 -20.68
N VAL A 658 35.31 -68.76 -21.28
CA VAL A 658 34.16 -69.63 -21.64
C VAL A 658 34.41 -70.58 -22.82
N CYS A 659 35.47 -70.29 -23.58
CA CYS A 659 35.97 -71.16 -24.64
C CYS A 659 37.07 -72.12 -24.13
N GLY A 660 37.55 -71.95 -22.88
CA GLY A 660 38.49 -72.81 -22.18
C GLY A 660 39.95 -72.33 -22.09
N ARG A 661 40.26 -71.04 -22.23
CA ARG A 661 41.64 -70.45 -22.15
C ARG A 661 41.98 -69.89 -20.76
N VAL A 662 43.24 -69.90 -20.29
CA VAL A 662 43.66 -69.51 -18.90
C VAL A 662 44.10 -68.03 -18.78
N LEU A 663 43.79 -67.32 -17.66
CA LEU A 663 44.10 -65.89 -17.37
C LEU A 663 44.92 -65.65 -16.06
N PRO A 664 46.07 -64.93 -16.06
CA PRO A 664 46.93 -64.74 -14.87
C PRO A 664 46.76 -63.41 -14.06
N ALA A 665 47.07 -63.39 -12.75
CA ALA A 665 46.91 -62.25 -11.79
C ALA A 665 48.04 -61.17 -11.74
N LYS A 666 47.78 -59.92 -11.27
CA LYS A 666 48.71 -58.74 -11.20
C LYS A 666 48.62 -57.89 -9.88
N LYS A 667 49.72 -57.22 -9.45
CA LYS A 667 49.85 -56.37 -8.21
C LYS A 667 49.85 -54.84 -8.47
N THR A 668 49.23 -54.00 -7.61
CA THR A 668 49.25 -52.49 -7.63
C THR A 668 49.27 -51.82 -6.22
N SER A 669 49.49 -50.48 -6.11
CA SER A 669 49.87 -49.64 -4.92
C SER A 669 48.81 -48.58 -4.47
N PRO A 670 48.85 -48.03 -3.22
CA PRO A 670 47.74 -47.28 -2.55
C PRO A 670 47.62 -45.75 -2.83
N VAL A 671 46.43 -45.18 -2.51
CA VAL A 671 45.95 -43.78 -2.73
C VAL A 671 46.51 -42.75 -1.72
N ASP A 672 46.83 -41.52 -2.16
CA ASP A 672 47.41 -40.40 -1.36
C ASP A 672 46.42 -39.21 -1.21
N LEU A 673 46.27 -38.65 0.00
CA LEU A 673 45.36 -37.52 0.37
C LEU A 673 46.18 -36.33 0.93
N GLU A 674 46.04 -35.14 0.35
CA GLU A 674 46.75 -33.92 0.76
C GLU A 674 45.94 -33.11 1.80
N ILE A 675 46.52 -32.85 2.98
CA ILE A 675 45.91 -32.01 4.01
C ILE A 675 46.38 -30.56 3.86
N GLY A 676 45.44 -29.68 3.52
CA GLY A 676 45.63 -28.25 3.38
C GLY A 676 45.44 -27.47 4.68
N ALA A 677 45.32 -26.14 4.57
CA ALA A 677 45.33 -25.23 5.71
C ALA A 677 44.13 -25.44 6.66
N ASN A 678 44.35 -25.09 7.94
CA ASN A 678 43.36 -25.07 9.01
C ASN A 678 42.78 -26.46 9.39
N LEU A 679 43.55 -27.51 9.14
CA LEU A 679 43.22 -28.90 9.45
C LEU A 679 44.33 -29.55 10.25
N LYS A 680 43.95 -30.50 11.10
CA LYS A 680 44.87 -31.30 11.91
C LYS A 680 44.59 -32.79 11.70
N GLU A 681 45.64 -33.58 11.55
CA GLU A 681 45.56 -35.05 11.51
C GLU A 681 45.78 -35.66 12.91
N GLU A 682 45.03 -36.70 13.21
CA GLU A 682 45.20 -37.52 14.42
C GLU A 682 45.04 -39.01 14.07
N THR A 683 46.12 -39.77 14.21
CA THR A 683 46.12 -41.23 13.97
C THR A 683 45.65 -41.97 15.22
N VAL A 684 44.66 -42.85 15.06
CA VAL A 684 44.10 -43.70 16.12
C VAL A 684 44.80 -45.06 16.15
N GLU A 685 44.76 -45.77 17.29
CA GLU A 685 45.50 -47.03 17.54
C GLU A 685 45.33 -48.13 16.48
N ASP A 686 44.22 -48.15 15.72
CA ASP A 686 43.93 -49.16 14.68
C ASP A 686 44.50 -48.82 13.28
N GLY A 687 45.36 -47.80 13.17
CA GLY A 687 45.94 -47.37 11.89
C GLY A 687 45.03 -46.51 11.03
N THR A 688 43.90 -46.04 11.58
CA THR A 688 42.99 -45.08 10.95
C THR A 688 43.42 -43.64 11.24
N THR A 689 43.57 -42.82 10.20
CA THR A 689 43.88 -41.38 10.34
C THR A 689 42.59 -40.57 10.32
N VAL A 690 42.35 -39.73 11.33
CA VAL A 690 41.19 -38.84 11.46
C VAL A 690 41.60 -37.39 11.21
N ILE A 691 40.80 -36.64 10.46
CA ILE A 691 41.04 -35.23 10.13
C ILE A 691 40.09 -34.34 10.93
N ILE A 692 40.63 -33.30 11.61
CA ILE A 692 39.91 -32.40 12.52
C ILE A 692 40.07 -30.95 12.08
N ALA A 693 39.01 -30.14 12.20
CA ALA A 693 39.03 -28.70 11.92
C ALA A 693 39.80 -27.92 13.00
N GLU A 694 40.85 -27.19 12.61
CA GLU A 694 41.61 -26.30 13.50
C GLU A 694 40.98 -24.90 13.60
N LYS A 695 40.22 -24.48 12.57
CA LYS A 695 39.49 -23.21 12.52
C LYS A 695 38.06 -23.40 12.01
N SER A 696 37.18 -22.47 12.37
CA SER A 696 35.81 -22.43 11.82
C SER A 696 35.80 -21.84 10.42
N GLY A 697 35.11 -22.47 9.47
CA GLY A 697 35.10 -22.00 8.09
C GLY A 697 34.36 -22.91 7.12
N ARG A 698 34.63 -22.73 5.83
CA ARG A 698 34.09 -23.56 4.75
C ARG A 698 35.08 -24.67 4.41
N VAL A 699 34.61 -25.92 4.44
CA VAL A 699 35.39 -27.07 3.95
C VAL A 699 35.37 -27.10 2.43
N ILE A 700 36.55 -27.28 1.83
CA ILE A 700 36.75 -27.50 0.40
C ILE A 700 37.51 -28.80 0.22
N TYR A 701 37.01 -29.66 -0.67
CA TYR A 701 37.64 -30.91 -1.07
C TYR A 701 37.74 -30.96 -2.59
N GLU A 702 38.94 -30.72 -3.12
CA GLU A 702 39.22 -30.68 -4.56
C GLU A 702 40.61 -31.30 -4.83
N ASN A 703 40.75 -32.11 -5.88
CA ASN A 703 42.03 -32.74 -6.28
C ASN A 703 42.73 -33.54 -5.16
N ASN A 704 41.99 -34.36 -4.40
CA ASN A 704 42.49 -35.07 -3.21
C ASN A 704 43.08 -34.15 -2.14
N ARG A 705 42.76 -32.85 -2.15
CA ARG A 705 43.18 -31.89 -1.14
C ARG A 705 42.00 -31.39 -0.33
N LEU A 706 42.10 -31.49 0.99
CA LEU A 706 41.10 -30.99 1.93
C LEU A 706 41.61 -29.72 2.61
N GLU A 707 40.85 -28.63 2.68
CA GLU A 707 41.23 -27.41 3.41
C GLU A 707 40.01 -26.65 3.99
N ILE A 708 40.23 -25.80 5.00
CA ILE A 708 39.21 -24.89 5.53
C ILE A 708 39.55 -23.43 5.20
N GLN A 709 38.62 -22.78 4.50
CA GLN A 709 38.70 -21.33 4.24
C GLN A 709 37.94 -20.53 5.30
N GLU A 710 38.63 -19.59 5.93
CA GLU A 710 38.08 -18.68 6.95
C GLU A 710 37.38 -17.44 6.36
N ASN A 711 37.49 -17.22 5.05
CA ASN A 711 36.95 -16.07 4.35
C ASN A 711 35.96 -16.52 3.26
N LEU A 712 34.74 -15.98 3.29
CA LEU A 712 33.74 -16.21 2.25
C LEU A 712 33.66 -14.99 1.33
N PHE A 713 34.00 -15.17 0.06
CA PHE A 713 33.90 -14.12 -0.97
C PHE A 713 32.67 -14.31 -1.85
N ILE A 714 31.77 -13.34 -1.81
CA ILE A 714 30.58 -13.27 -2.67
C ILE A 714 30.87 -12.25 -3.77
N LYS A 715 31.07 -12.75 -5.00
CA LYS A 715 31.50 -11.93 -6.15
C LYS A 715 30.47 -10.86 -6.56
N GLY A 716 29.18 -11.09 -6.28
CA GLY A 716 28.06 -10.21 -6.65
C GLY A 716 27.26 -9.71 -5.46
N ASP A 717 25.94 -9.56 -5.67
CA ASP A 717 24.98 -9.12 -4.65
C ASP A 717 24.51 -10.30 -3.78
N VAL A 718 24.08 -10.01 -2.56
CA VAL A 718 23.30 -10.94 -1.74
C VAL A 718 21.81 -10.75 -2.08
N ASP A 719 21.27 -11.69 -2.85
CA ASP A 719 19.94 -11.68 -3.45
C ASP A 719 19.36 -13.10 -3.59
N PHE A 720 18.36 -13.31 -4.46
CA PHE A 720 17.76 -14.63 -4.68
C PHE A 720 18.72 -15.66 -5.29
N ASN A 721 19.79 -15.23 -5.97
CA ASN A 721 20.79 -16.12 -6.56
C ASN A 721 21.76 -16.65 -5.51
N SER A 722 22.15 -15.82 -4.53
CA SER A 722 23.04 -16.20 -3.44
C SER A 722 22.32 -16.77 -2.21
N GLY A 723 21.08 -16.35 -1.98
CA GLY A 723 20.35 -16.62 -0.75
C GLY A 723 20.90 -15.87 0.47
N ASN A 724 20.37 -16.20 1.65
CA ASN A 724 20.88 -15.67 2.92
C ASN A 724 22.21 -16.32 3.31
N ILE A 725 23.09 -15.53 3.93
CA ILE A 725 24.45 -15.97 4.24
C ILE A 725 24.61 -16.15 5.75
N LYS A 726 25.06 -17.35 6.15
CA LYS A 726 25.52 -17.65 7.51
C LYS A 726 26.88 -18.31 7.42
N PHE A 727 27.88 -17.67 7.99
CA PHE A 727 29.26 -18.12 7.88
C PHE A 727 30.02 -17.92 9.21
N GLY A 728 30.87 -18.88 9.57
CA GLY A 728 31.61 -18.86 10.83
C GLY A 728 32.79 -17.88 10.85
N GLY A 729 33.33 -17.53 9.69
CA GLY A 729 34.44 -16.59 9.53
C GLY A 729 34.01 -15.24 8.95
N ASP A 730 34.93 -14.59 8.25
CA ASP A 730 34.73 -13.28 7.63
C ASP A 730 33.94 -13.40 6.31
N VAL A 731 33.00 -12.48 6.08
CA VAL A 731 32.19 -12.44 4.85
C VAL A 731 32.48 -11.17 4.07
N ASN A 732 32.90 -11.33 2.82
CA ASN A 732 33.21 -10.25 1.90
C ASN A 732 32.20 -10.28 0.73
N VAL A 733 31.27 -9.32 0.71
CA VAL A 733 30.30 -9.12 -0.37
C VAL A 733 30.82 -8.02 -1.28
N LYS A 734 31.16 -8.34 -2.53
CA LYS A 734 31.64 -7.32 -3.48
C LYS A 734 30.52 -6.35 -3.89
N GLY A 735 29.28 -6.84 -3.94
CA GLY A 735 28.10 -6.11 -4.35
C GLY A 735 27.25 -5.52 -3.21
N ASN A 736 25.94 -5.48 -3.41
CA ASN A 736 24.93 -5.00 -2.47
C ASN A 736 24.36 -6.14 -1.62
N VAL A 737 23.81 -5.82 -0.45
CA VAL A 737 22.88 -6.72 0.25
C VAL A 737 21.45 -6.20 0.01
N LYS A 738 20.65 -6.96 -0.74
CA LYS A 738 19.32 -6.55 -1.19
C LYS A 738 18.28 -6.65 -0.08
N SER A 739 17.16 -5.95 -0.31
CA SER A 739 16.00 -5.91 0.59
C SER A 739 15.49 -7.30 0.98
N GLY A 740 15.35 -7.53 2.30
CA GLY A 740 14.81 -8.77 2.84
C GLY A 740 15.80 -9.93 2.97
N PHE A 741 17.08 -9.72 2.64
CA PHE A 741 18.15 -10.70 2.86
C PHE A 741 18.93 -10.40 4.15
N PHE A 742 19.69 -11.39 4.62
CA PHE A 742 20.59 -11.22 5.75
C PHE A 742 21.96 -11.85 5.53
N VAL A 743 22.95 -11.27 6.21
CA VAL A 743 24.32 -11.79 6.31
C VAL A 743 24.69 -11.89 7.78
N MET A 744 25.04 -13.09 8.22
CA MET A 744 25.54 -13.37 9.57
C MET A 744 26.94 -13.94 9.48
N ALA A 745 27.90 -13.29 10.14
CA ALA A 745 29.30 -13.69 10.16
C ALA A 745 29.77 -13.89 11.61
N GLY A 746 30.49 -14.99 11.87
CA GLY A 746 31.26 -15.16 13.11
C GLY A 746 32.54 -14.32 13.14
N GLY A 747 32.93 -13.76 11.99
CA GLY A 747 33.98 -12.74 11.86
C GLY A 747 33.44 -11.38 11.44
N ASN A 748 34.18 -10.70 10.57
CA ASN A 748 33.83 -9.39 10.00
C ASN A 748 32.83 -9.51 8.85
N ILE A 749 32.06 -8.45 8.59
CA ILE A 749 31.27 -8.30 7.35
C ILE A 749 31.75 -7.09 6.59
N ASN A 750 32.22 -7.30 5.36
CA ASN A 750 32.59 -6.25 4.42
C ASN A 750 31.63 -6.23 3.23
N VAL A 751 30.93 -5.12 3.02
CA VAL A 751 30.02 -4.90 1.88
C VAL A 751 30.59 -3.82 0.98
N GLY A 752 30.86 -4.15 -0.28
CA GLY A 752 31.50 -3.26 -1.25
C GLY A 752 30.58 -2.16 -1.82
N MET A 753 29.25 -2.34 -1.77
CA MET A 753 28.28 -1.33 -2.20
C MET A 753 27.29 -0.97 -1.07
N ASN A 754 25.98 -0.92 -1.34
CA ASN A 754 24.96 -0.53 -0.37
C ASN A 754 24.31 -1.74 0.30
N SER A 755 23.69 -1.49 1.45
CA SER A 755 22.77 -2.41 2.10
C SER A 755 21.37 -1.79 2.13
N GLU A 756 20.37 -2.52 1.66
CA GLU A 756 18.99 -2.04 1.52
C GLU A 756 18.06 -2.92 2.36
N MET A 757 17.32 -2.33 3.31
CA MET A 757 16.32 -3.03 4.14
C MET A 757 16.73 -4.46 4.58
N SER A 758 18.01 -4.65 4.95
CA SER A 758 18.61 -5.96 5.23
C SER A 758 19.11 -6.06 6.67
N LEU A 759 19.42 -7.28 7.12
CA LEU A 759 20.02 -7.56 8.42
C LEU A 759 21.49 -7.97 8.25
N LEU A 760 22.41 -7.19 8.83
CA LEU A 760 23.84 -7.56 8.92
C LEU A 760 24.18 -7.79 10.39
N SER A 761 24.71 -8.98 10.72
CA SER A 761 25.10 -9.32 12.08
C SER A 761 26.50 -9.93 12.09
N ALA A 762 27.47 -9.20 12.64
CA ALA A 762 28.84 -9.64 12.80
C ALA A 762 29.18 -9.83 14.28
N GLU A 763 29.93 -10.88 14.58
CA GLU A 763 30.54 -11.06 15.90
C GLU A 763 31.80 -10.20 16.07
N LYS A 764 32.40 -9.72 14.97
CA LYS A 764 33.42 -8.66 14.94
C LYS A 764 32.84 -7.38 14.33
N SER A 765 33.57 -6.68 13.46
CA SER A 765 33.21 -5.40 12.87
C SER A 765 32.38 -5.51 11.58
N ILE A 766 31.59 -4.48 11.28
CA ILE A 766 30.86 -4.34 9.99
C ILE A 766 31.38 -3.11 9.25
N MET A 767 31.79 -3.31 7.99
CA MET A 767 32.13 -2.23 7.07
C MET A 767 31.20 -2.27 5.85
N VAL A 768 30.53 -1.16 5.58
CA VAL A 768 29.77 -0.94 4.35
C VAL A 768 30.42 0.21 3.61
N ALA A 769 31.04 -0.04 2.46
CA ALA A 769 31.82 0.98 1.76
C ALA A 769 30.98 2.21 1.38
N GLN A 770 29.73 2.00 0.97
CA GLN A 770 28.76 3.06 0.76
C GLN A 770 27.87 3.23 1.98
N GLY A 771 26.55 3.12 1.86
CA GLY A 771 25.64 3.37 2.97
C GLY A 771 24.48 2.41 3.05
N ILE A 772 23.56 2.73 3.94
CA ILE A 772 22.36 1.93 4.20
C ILE A 772 21.12 2.75 3.91
N LYS A 773 20.27 2.19 3.05
CA LYS A 773 18.90 2.67 2.82
C LYS A 773 17.95 1.77 3.58
N GLY A 774 17.63 2.16 4.80
CA GLY A 774 17.04 1.27 5.77
C GLY A 774 15.53 1.07 5.67
N GLY A 775 14.79 2.03 5.11
CA GLY A 775 13.32 1.96 5.00
C GLY A 775 12.59 1.79 6.34
N GLY A 776 13.26 2.02 7.47
CA GLY A 776 12.78 1.71 8.82
C GLY A 776 12.93 0.24 9.24
N LYS A 777 13.50 -0.62 8.40
CA LYS A 777 13.59 -2.08 8.61
C LYS A 777 15.03 -2.62 8.66
N ALA A 778 16.03 -1.90 8.14
CA ALA A 778 17.41 -2.38 8.17
C ALA A 778 18.00 -2.34 9.58
N ILE A 779 18.77 -3.38 9.91
CA ILE A 779 19.45 -3.54 11.20
C ILE A 779 20.89 -3.97 10.96
N LEU A 780 21.84 -3.21 11.49
CA LEU A 780 23.24 -3.59 11.59
C LEU A 780 23.58 -3.84 13.05
N ARG A 781 24.17 -5.00 13.32
CA ARG A 781 24.60 -5.40 14.66
C ARG A 781 26.04 -5.90 14.64
N SER A 782 26.89 -5.27 15.41
CA SER A 782 28.28 -5.65 15.61
C SER A 782 28.60 -5.74 17.10
N LYS A 783 29.46 -6.68 17.50
CA LYS A 783 30.05 -6.69 18.86
C LYS A 783 31.33 -5.86 18.97
N GLU A 784 31.78 -5.28 17.87
CA GLU A 784 32.89 -4.35 17.82
C GLU A 784 32.35 -3.05 17.19
N SER A 785 32.93 -2.61 16.06
CA SER A 785 32.67 -1.33 15.43
C SER A 785 31.87 -1.43 14.13
N ILE A 786 31.17 -0.35 13.76
CA ILE A 786 30.45 -0.22 12.49
C ILE A 786 31.01 0.97 11.70
N GLN A 787 31.35 0.77 10.43
CA GLN A 787 31.85 1.80 9.52
C GLN A 787 31.03 1.89 8.24
N LEU A 788 30.59 3.09 7.88
CA LEU A 788 29.80 3.35 6.67
C LEU A 788 29.87 4.80 6.20
N SER A 789 29.50 5.06 4.95
CA SER A 789 29.46 6.41 4.38
C SER A 789 28.20 7.19 4.75
N PHE A 790 27.02 6.56 4.75
CA PHE A 790 25.78 7.19 5.21
C PHE A 790 24.78 6.16 5.73
N ALA A 791 23.90 6.55 6.65
CA ALA A 791 22.79 5.72 7.11
C ALA A 791 21.48 6.49 7.07
N GLU A 792 20.46 5.91 6.45
CA GLU A 792 19.13 6.48 6.36
C GLU A 792 18.10 5.50 6.93
N ARG A 793 17.29 5.94 7.89
CA ARG A 793 16.16 5.19 8.47
C ARG A 793 16.53 3.75 8.83
N ALA A 794 17.66 3.57 9.50
CA ALA A 794 18.22 2.27 9.88
C ALA A 794 18.47 2.17 11.39
N THR A 795 18.60 0.95 11.90
CA THR A 795 19.05 0.69 13.28
C THR A 795 20.51 0.23 13.26
N LEU A 796 21.40 0.98 13.90
CA LEU A 796 22.83 0.67 14.02
C LEU A 796 23.16 0.35 15.48
N LEU A 797 23.65 -0.86 15.74
CA LEU A 797 23.98 -1.37 17.08
C LEU A 797 25.42 -1.85 17.10
N ALA A 798 26.28 -1.14 17.82
CA ALA A 798 27.68 -1.51 18.03
C ALA A 798 27.99 -1.58 19.53
N VAL A 799 28.96 -2.39 19.94
CA VAL A 799 29.48 -2.33 21.31
C VAL A 799 30.59 -1.30 21.41
N GLU A 800 31.40 -1.14 20.37
CA GLU A 800 32.46 -0.14 20.31
C GLU A 800 32.00 1.08 19.51
N ASP A 801 32.85 1.60 18.61
CA ASP A 801 32.64 2.85 17.89
C ASP A 801 31.73 2.67 16.66
N ILE A 802 31.04 3.76 16.30
CA ILE A 802 30.36 3.86 15.01
C ILE A 802 30.96 5.04 14.26
N SER A 803 31.49 4.79 13.07
CA SER A 803 32.06 5.82 12.20
C SER A 803 31.22 5.98 10.95
N VAL A 804 30.67 7.18 10.75
CA VAL A 804 29.87 7.52 9.58
C VAL A 804 30.56 8.63 8.80
N LYS A 805 30.83 8.43 7.51
CA LYS A 805 31.58 9.43 6.73
C LYS A 805 30.78 10.73 6.54
N ASN A 806 29.58 10.63 5.97
CA ASN A 806 28.81 11.75 5.45
C ASN A 806 27.60 12.08 6.34
N ALA A 807 26.60 11.22 6.44
CA ALA A 807 25.33 11.61 7.06
C ALA A 807 24.59 10.46 7.76
N ILE A 808 23.85 10.83 8.81
CA ILE A 808 22.90 9.98 9.51
C ILE A 808 21.54 10.66 9.45
N PHE A 809 20.53 9.99 8.91
CA PHE A 809 19.19 10.56 8.71
C PHE A 809 18.11 9.65 9.29
N GLY A 810 17.45 10.09 10.37
CA GLY A 810 16.30 9.39 10.96
C GLY A 810 16.63 7.99 11.49
N CYS A 811 17.85 7.76 11.96
CA CYS A 811 18.31 6.46 12.43
C CYS A 811 18.10 6.25 13.94
N LYS A 812 18.10 4.98 14.34
CA LYS A 812 18.28 4.58 15.74
C LYS A 812 19.70 4.06 15.90
N VAL A 813 20.54 4.81 16.60
CA VAL A 813 21.96 4.47 16.75
C VAL A 813 22.24 4.20 18.20
N LYS A 814 22.90 3.07 18.48
CA LYS A 814 23.33 2.70 19.82
C LYS A 814 24.77 2.18 19.79
N CYS A 815 25.62 2.79 20.58
CA CYS A 815 27.00 2.38 20.77
C CYS A 815 27.47 2.63 22.20
N ASN A 816 28.35 1.76 22.70
CA ASN A 816 29.06 2.01 23.95
C ASN A 816 30.41 2.70 23.70
N GLY A 817 30.91 2.73 22.47
CA GLY A 817 31.99 3.64 22.07
C GLY A 817 31.48 5.04 21.72
N LYS A 818 32.25 5.72 20.86
CA LYS A 818 31.95 7.06 20.33
C LYS A 818 31.30 6.96 18.95
N LEU A 819 30.30 7.81 18.69
CA LEU A 819 29.79 8.03 17.34
C LEU A 819 30.55 9.18 16.68
N ARG A 820 31.18 8.94 15.52
CA ARG A 820 31.94 9.97 14.79
C ARG A 820 31.37 10.20 13.39
N LEU A 821 31.06 11.46 13.07
CA LEU A 821 30.90 11.91 11.69
C LEU A 821 32.23 12.48 11.19
N VAL A 822 32.84 11.77 10.23
CA VAL A 822 34.22 12.01 9.79
C VAL A 822 34.34 13.31 8.98
N THR A 823 33.37 13.60 8.11
CA THR A 823 33.45 14.78 7.23
C THR A 823 33.07 16.07 7.94
N GLU A 824 33.71 17.18 7.53
CA GLU A 824 33.38 18.53 8.02
C GLU A 824 32.03 19.05 7.52
N LYS A 825 31.48 18.43 6.47
CA LYS A 825 30.15 18.72 5.94
C LYS A 825 29.11 17.69 6.35
N GLY A 826 29.42 16.87 7.37
CA GLY A 826 28.54 15.81 7.79
C GLY A 826 27.34 16.30 8.59
N TYR A 827 26.21 15.62 8.44
CA TYR A 827 24.95 15.98 9.11
C TYR A 827 24.36 14.78 9.85
N LEU A 828 24.02 14.98 11.12
CA LEU A 828 23.21 14.08 11.92
C LEU A 828 21.84 14.72 12.09
N VAL A 829 20.82 14.17 11.42
CA VAL A 829 19.47 14.77 11.36
C VAL A 829 18.42 13.74 11.72
N GLY A 830 17.71 13.99 12.82
CA GLY A 830 16.57 13.19 13.24
C GLY A 830 16.90 11.80 13.78
N GLY A 831 15.98 11.25 14.56
CA GLY A 831 16.10 9.93 15.16
C GLY A 831 16.61 9.98 16.60
N ARG A 832 17.05 8.82 17.10
CA ARG A 832 17.52 8.63 18.47
C ARG A 832 18.90 8.02 18.48
N ILE A 833 19.84 8.74 19.07
CA ILE A 833 21.24 8.40 19.10
C ILE A 833 21.67 8.23 20.55
N GLN A 834 22.27 7.09 20.86
CA GLN A 834 22.70 6.74 22.20
C GLN A 834 24.15 6.30 22.13
N ALA A 835 25.06 7.11 22.67
CA ALA A 835 26.49 6.87 22.59
C ALA A 835 27.14 7.09 23.96
N ARG A 836 27.62 6.04 24.62
CA ARG A 836 28.16 6.13 25.99
C ARG A 836 29.31 7.12 26.08
N GLU A 837 30.29 7.05 25.17
CA GLU A 837 31.45 7.95 25.14
C GLU A 837 31.19 9.25 24.36
N GLY A 838 29.93 9.45 23.94
CA GLY A 838 29.47 10.68 23.30
C GLY A 838 29.59 10.67 21.79
N ILE A 839 29.46 11.87 21.21
CA ILE A 839 29.30 12.07 19.77
C ILE A 839 30.27 13.13 19.30
N GLU A 840 30.83 12.95 18.13
CA GLU A 840 31.59 13.96 17.44
C GLU A 840 31.00 14.16 16.03
N ALA A 841 30.41 15.33 15.79
CA ALA A 841 29.75 15.63 14.54
C ALA A 841 30.11 17.03 14.03
N ALA A 842 30.05 17.22 12.71
CA ALA A 842 30.16 18.55 12.14
C ALA A 842 28.87 19.33 12.39
N ASN A 843 27.72 18.82 11.96
CA ASN A 843 26.43 19.46 12.14
C ASN A 843 25.41 18.50 12.75
N ILE A 844 24.61 19.00 13.70
CA ILE A 844 23.55 18.24 14.38
C ILE A 844 22.22 18.99 14.24
N GLY A 845 21.20 18.28 13.77
CA GLY A 845 19.89 18.84 13.45
C GLY A 845 19.85 19.50 12.07
N SER A 846 18.73 20.13 11.78
CA SER A 846 18.48 20.84 10.51
C SER A 846 17.57 22.04 10.72
N ILE A 847 17.57 22.97 9.75
CA ILE A 847 16.69 24.15 9.74
C ILE A 847 15.21 23.75 9.74
N SER A 848 14.87 22.59 9.18
CA SER A 848 13.52 22.02 9.19
C SER A 848 13.02 21.60 10.59
N GLY A 849 13.87 21.65 11.63
CA GLY A 849 13.47 21.37 13.00
C GLY A 849 13.17 19.89 13.27
N ASN A 850 13.76 18.97 12.50
CA ASN A 850 13.56 17.54 12.73
C ASN A 850 14.11 17.15 14.12
N ARG A 851 13.21 16.65 14.98
CA ARG A 851 13.56 16.27 16.35
C ARG A 851 14.69 15.25 16.37
N THR A 852 15.81 15.65 16.99
CA THR A 852 17.05 14.86 17.06
C THR A 852 17.38 14.61 18.53
N GLU A 853 17.20 13.37 18.99
CA GLU A 853 17.42 12.97 20.39
C GLU A 853 18.81 12.34 20.53
N ILE A 854 19.66 12.92 21.39
CA ILE A 854 21.02 12.45 21.64
C ILE A 854 21.18 12.16 23.13
N SER A 855 21.46 10.92 23.48
CA SER A 855 21.83 10.50 24.82
C SER A 855 23.30 10.14 24.90
N PHE A 856 24.02 10.61 25.93
CA PHE A 856 25.40 10.22 26.19
C PHE A 856 25.75 10.05 27.68
N GLY A 857 26.86 9.39 27.97
CA GLY A 857 27.41 9.25 29.33
C GLY A 857 26.90 8.05 30.13
N GLN A 858 26.08 7.17 29.55
CA GLN A 858 25.54 5.97 30.22
C GLN A 858 25.69 4.71 29.35
N ASP A 859 25.63 3.52 29.96
CA ASP A 859 25.68 2.23 29.24
C ASP A 859 24.30 1.84 28.67
N TYR A 860 24.07 2.17 27.41
CA TYR A 860 22.78 1.94 26.74
C TYR A 860 22.51 0.47 26.38
N LEU A 861 23.51 -0.41 26.47
CA LEU A 861 23.30 -1.86 26.37
C LEU A 861 22.69 -2.43 27.66
N ILE A 862 23.01 -1.83 28.81
CA ILE A 862 22.35 -2.14 30.08
C ILE A 862 20.88 -1.70 30.03
N ALA A 863 20.58 -0.53 29.47
CA ALA A 863 19.21 -0.07 29.26
C ALA A 863 18.35 -1.08 28.45
N ASP A 864 18.89 -1.66 27.37
CA ASP A 864 18.18 -2.69 26.59
C ASP A 864 17.91 -3.97 27.41
N ARG A 865 18.86 -4.35 28.26
CA ARG A 865 18.69 -5.51 29.15
C ARG A 865 17.64 -5.24 30.21
N ILE A 866 17.58 -4.02 30.75
CA ILE A 866 16.52 -3.60 31.67
C ILE A 866 15.17 -3.73 30.98
N GLU A 867 15.02 -3.13 29.80
CA GLU A 867 13.75 -3.15 29.06
C GLU A 867 13.32 -4.58 28.73
N THR A 868 14.26 -5.43 28.31
CA THR A 868 14.00 -6.84 28.02
C THR A 868 13.51 -7.59 29.25
N GLU A 869 14.18 -7.44 30.39
CA GLU A 869 13.78 -8.10 31.63
C GLU A 869 12.43 -7.57 32.14
N GLU A 870 12.16 -6.26 32.02
CA GLU A 870 10.87 -5.67 32.38
C GLU A 870 9.72 -6.17 31.49
N ARG A 871 9.94 -6.32 30.18
CA ARG A 871 8.96 -6.94 29.27
C ARG A 871 8.64 -8.38 29.68
N GLU A 872 9.65 -9.17 30.04
CA GLU A 872 9.45 -10.55 30.51
C GLU A 872 8.71 -10.60 31.86
N ILE A 873 9.01 -9.67 32.78
CA ILE A 873 8.26 -9.52 34.04
C ILE A 873 6.78 -9.20 33.74
N ASN A 874 6.49 -8.31 32.80
CA ASN A 874 5.12 -7.93 32.44
C ASN A 874 4.34 -9.11 31.84
N LYS A 875 4.98 -9.97 31.02
CA LYS A 875 4.36 -11.23 30.54
C LYS A 875 4.01 -12.16 31.70
N ILE A 876 4.90 -12.31 32.68
CA ILE A 876 4.66 -13.14 33.86
C ILE A 876 3.52 -12.55 34.71
N LYS A 877 3.50 -11.23 34.94
CA LYS A 877 2.40 -10.54 35.65
C LYS A 877 1.06 -10.80 34.96
N ALA A 878 1.00 -10.68 33.63
CA ALA A 878 -0.22 -10.94 32.87
C ALA A 878 -0.70 -12.40 33.02
N ARG A 879 0.21 -13.38 33.05
CA ARG A 879 -0.14 -14.78 33.32
C ARG A 879 -0.65 -14.97 34.76
N LEU A 880 -0.01 -14.36 35.75
CA LEU A 880 -0.42 -14.44 37.16
C LEU A 880 -1.84 -13.90 37.38
N VAL A 881 -2.21 -12.80 36.71
CA VAL A 881 -3.58 -12.23 36.78
C VAL A 881 -4.64 -13.20 36.25
N LYS A 882 -4.32 -13.99 35.22
CA LYS A 882 -5.25 -14.99 34.64
C LYS A 882 -5.38 -16.25 35.49
N ILE A 883 -4.31 -16.62 36.20
CA ILE A 883 -4.30 -17.82 37.05
C ILE A 883 -5.30 -17.71 38.20
N ASP A 884 -5.54 -16.51 38.76
CA ASP A 884 -6.44 -16.35 39.91
C ASP A 884 -7.93 -16.70 39.60
N PRO A 885 -8.53 -16.21 38.52
CA PRO A 885 -9.84 -16.69 38.04
C PRO A 885 -9.85 -18.18 37.70
N GLU A 886 -8.82 -18.69 37.01
CA GLU A 886 -8.71 -20.10 36.64
C GLU A 886 -8.70 -21.01 37.89
N MET A 887 -7.97 -20.62 38.93
CA MET A 887 -7.96 -21.35 40.20
C MET A 887 -9.33 -21.33 40.88
N LYS A 888 -10.04 -20.20 40.90
CA LYS A 888 -11.40 -20.10 41.47
C LYS A 888 -12.40 -21.01 40.75
N LEU A 889 -12.30 -21.11 39.42
CA LEU A 889 -13.13 -22.02 38.61
C LEU A 889 -12.82 -23.49 38.93
N LEU A 890 -11.53 -23.86 38.97
CA LEU A 890 -11.12 -25.23 39.28
C LEU A 890 -11.43 -25.63 40.73
N GLU A 891 -11.43 -24.68 41.67
CA GLU A 891 -11.91 -24.86 43.04
C GLU A 891 -13.42 -25.14 43.08
N LYS A 892 -14.21 -24.38 42.31
CA LYS A 892 -15.67 -24.61 42.15
C LYS A 892 -15.95 -25.98 41.52
N ASP A 893 -15.19 -26.36 40.51
CA ASP A 893 -15.36 -27.61 39.76
C ASP A 893 -14.76 -28.85 40.46
N ARG A 894 -14.20 -28.69 41.67
CA ARG A 894 -13.59 -29.76 42.50
C ARG A 894 -12.46 -30.55 41.79
N LYS A 895 -11.81 -29.97 40.78
CA LYS A 895 -10.71 -30.60 40.02
C LYS A 895 -9.35 -30.48 40.72
N LYS A 896 -9.18 -31.20 41.84
CA LYS A 896 -8.00 -31.10 42.73
C LYS A 896 -6.63 -31.28 42.03
N LYS A 897 -6.51 -32.16 41.04
CA LYS A 897 -5.24 -32.42 40.34
C LYS A 897 -4.81 -31.22 39.47
N GLU A 898 -5.75 -30.64 38.71
CA GLU A 898 -5.51 -29.48 37.86
C GLU A 898 -5.24 -28.23 38.69
N LEU A 899 -6.00 -28.05 39.78
CA LEU A 899 -5.76 -26.98 40.75
C LEU A 899 -4.36 -27.04 41.38
N THR A 900 -3.88 -28.23 41.73
CA THR A 900 -2.53 -28.40 42.31
C THR A 900 -1.44 -28.05 41.30
N LYS A 901 -1.59 -28.47 40.04
CA LYS A 901 -0.67 -28.09 38.96
C LYS A 901 -0.63 -26.58 38.75
N LEU A 902 -1.80 -25.94 38.72
CA LEU A 902 -1.90 -24.50 38.52
C LEU A 902 -1.30 -23.69 39.69
N ARG A 903 -1.46 -24.19 40.94
CA ARG A 903 -0.78 -23.63 42.12
C ARG A 903 0.75 -23.76 42.02
N MET A 904 1.26 -24.91 41.56
CA MET A 904 2.70 -25.10 41.33
C MET A 904 3.22 -24.16 40.23
N GLU A 905 2.48 -23.98 39.14
CA GLU A 905 2.79 -23.01 38.08
C GLU A 905 2.86 -21.59 38.65
N LYS A 906 1.85 -21.17 39.44
CA LYS A 906 1.80 -19.86 40.09
C LYS A 906 3.06 -19.61 40.95
N VAL A 907 3.42 -20.56 41.81
CA VAL A 907 4.61 -20.45 42.67
C VAL A 907 5.89 -20.35 41.84
N LYS A 908 6.02 -21.16 40.78
CA LYS A 908 7.18 -21.11 39.88
C LYS A 908 7.30 -19.75 39.18
N LEU A 909 6.19 -19.23 38.66
CA LEU A 909 6.14 -17.93 38.00
C LEU A 909 6.49 -16.78 38.95
N MET A 910 6.00 -16.81 40.19
CA MET A 910 6.37 -15.82 41.22
C MET A 910 7.88 -15.82 41.51
N LYS A 911 8.50 -17.01 41.67
CA LYS A 911 9.96 -17.11 41.87
C LYS A 911 10.77 -16.57 40.69
N ILE A 912 10.33 -16.85 39.46
CA ILE A 912 11.00 -16.33 38.25
C ILE A 912 10.84 -14.80 38.20
N MET A 913 9.65 -14.28 38.49
CA MET A 913 9.38 -12.85 38.52
C MET A 913 10.25 -12.13 39.55
N GLU A 914 10.39 -12.68 40.76
CA GLU A 914 11.27 -12.16 41.80
C GLU A 914 12.73 -12.12 41.35
N LYS A 915 13.26 -13.23 40.81
CA LYS A 915 14.65 -13.30 40.29
C LYS A 915 14.90 -12.27 39.18
N ARG A 916 13.95 -12.12 38.25
CA ARG A 916 14.04 -11.11 37.19
C ARG A 916 13.95 -9.68 37.75
N SER A 917 13.10 -9.45 38.73
CA SER A 917 12.95 -8.13 39.39
C SER A 917 14.23 -7.71 40.11
N MET A 918 14.90 -8.65 40.81
CA MET A 918 16.22 -8.42 41.40
C MET A 918 17.29 -8.12 40.35
N ARG A 919 17.22 -8.79 39.19
CA ARG A 919 18.13 -8.51 38.06
C ARG A 919 17.89 -7.12 37.48
N VAL A 920 16.64 -6.70 37.31
CA VAL A 920 16.29 -5.34 36.87
C VAL A 920 16.82 -4.30 37.85
N PHE A 921 16.64 -4.51 39.15
CA PHE A 921 17.18 -3.62 40.19
C PHE A 921 18.71 -3.48 40.05
N THR A 922 19.43 -4.59 39.94
CA THR A 922 20.89 -4.60 39.75
C THR A 922 21.32 -3.91 38.45
N LEU A 923 20.57 -4.10 37.36
CA LEU A 923 20.87 -3.46 36.08
C LEU A 923 20.60 -1.95 36.13
N LYS A 924 19.52 -1.50 36.80
CA LYS A 924 19.23 -0.07 36.99
C LYS A 924 20.33 0.62 37.77
N GLU A 925 20.82 0.02 38.84
CA GLU A 925 21.97 0.54 39.60
C GLU A 925 23.21 0.68 38.72
N ARG A 926 23.49 -0.29 37.84
CA ARG A 926 24.60 -0.18 36.87
C ARG A 926 24.36 0.87 35.80
N PHE A 927 23.11 1.14 35.43
CA PHE A 927 22.77 2.16 34.41
C PHE A 927 22.95 3.59 34.92
N GLU A 928 22.81 3.80 36.24
CA GLU A 928 23.12 5.07 36.90
C GLU A 928 24.64 5.37 36.98
N GLN A 929 25.50 4.42 36.59
CA GLN A 929 26.94 4.66 36.54
C GLN A 929 27.29 5.68 35.47
N HIS A 930 28.07 6.68 35.88
CA HIS A 930 28.54 7.74 34.98
C HIS A 930 29.77 7.32 34.19
N PHE A 931 29.69 7.47 32.87
CA PHE A 931 30.83 7.34 31.97
C PHE A 931 31.23 8.70 31.40
N PRO A 932 32.54 9.03 31.33
CA PRO A 932 32.99 10.23 30.64
C PRO A 932 32.51 10.21 29.18
N GLY A 933 31.71 11.20 28.80
CA GLY A 933 31.20 11.36 27.45
C GLY A 933 30.87 12.83 27.18
N GLU A 934 31.12 13.27 25.96
CA GLU A 934 30.81 14.63 25.51
C GLU A 934 30.25 14.61 24.10
N VAL A 935 29.41 15.60 23.78
CA VAL A 935 28.99 15.83 22.39
C VAL A 935 29.73 17.02 21.83
N LEU A 936 30.73 16.75 20.98
CA LEU A 936 31.50 17.75 20.28
C LEU A 936 30.84 18.06 18.93
N VAL A 937 30.46 19.31 18.74
CA VAL A 937 29.91 19.81 17.47
C VAL A 937 30.84 20.86 16.89
N ARG A 938 31.48 20.53 15.75
CA ARG A 938 32.48 21.41 15.12
C ARG A 938 31.86 22.58 14.37
N GLY A 939 30.74 22.34 13.70
CA GLY A 939 29.95 23.29 12.93
C GLY A 939 28.75 23.81 13.71
N GLU A 940 27.53 23.49 13.28
CA GLU A 940 26.31 24.07 13.84
C GLU A 940 25.40 23.02 14.52
N VAL A 941 24.76 23.41 15.63
CA VAL A 941 23.64 22.68 16.24
C VAL A 941 22.36 23.47 16.00
N PHE A 942 21.38 22.83 15.37
CA PHE A 942 20.11 23.48 15.00
C PHE A 942 19.02 23.27 16.06
N PRO A 943 18.00 24.17 16.10
CA PRO A 943 16.83 24.01 16.94
C PRO A 943 16.10 22.68 16.76
N GLY A 944 15.53 22.14 17.84
CA GLY A 944 14.87 20.82 17.87
C GLY A 944 15.81 19.65 18.18
N THR A 945 17.09 19.95 18.44
CA THR A 945 18.06 18.99 18.99
C THR A 945 17.91 18.93 20.51
N VAL A 946 17.73 17.73 21.05
CA VAL A 946 17.59 17.47 22.48
C VAL A 946 18.73 16.57 22.93
N PHE A 947 19.56 17.07 23.83
CA PHE A 947 20.60 16.31 24.51
C PHE A 947 20.06 15.76 25.82
N GLU A 948 20.45 14.55 26.16
CA GLU A 948 20.09 13.86 27.37
C GLU A 948 21.31 13.17 27.98
N SER A 949 21.47 13.28 29.28
CA SER A 949 22.49 12.54 30.02
C SER A 949 22.02 12.39 31.46
N HIS A 950 22.02 11.16 31.99
CA HIS A 950 21.64 10.86 33.37
C HIS A 950 20.25 11.40 33.73
N GLY A 951 19.29 11.28 32.79
CA GLY A 951 17.91 11.74 32.99
C GLY A 951 17.72 13.27 32.97
N ARG A 952 18.77 14.04 32.68
CA ARG A 952 18.70 15.49 32.47
C ARG A 952 18.67 15.80 30.99
N THR A 953 17.82 16.75 30.60
CA THR A 953 17.64 17.13 29.20
C THR A 953 18.04 18.58 28.96
N LEU A 954 18.57 18.86 27.77
CA LEU A 954 18.90 20.18 27.27
C LEU A 954 18.42 20.29 25.82
N GLU A 955 17.47 21.19 25.57
CA GLU A 955 16.94 21.44 24.24
C GLU A 955 17.54 22.70 23.62
N ILE A 956 18.02 22.58 22.39
CA ILE A 956 18.53 23.69 21.60
C ILE A 956 17.35 24.42 20.97
N THR A 957 17.20 25.71 21.30
CA THR A 957 16.13 26.57 20.80
C THR A 957 16.60 27.60 19.77
N LYS A 958 17.91 27.83 19.69
CA LYS A 958 18.58 28.73 18.74
C LYS A 958 19.81 28.03 18.16
N VAL A 959 20.26 28.45 16.98
CA VAL A 959 21.45 27.84 16.36
C VAL A 959 22.68 28.16 17.20
N GLU A 960 23.39 27.13 17.64
CA GLU A 960 24.67 27.22 18.36
C GLU A 960 25.81 26.80 17.43
N LYS A 961 26.98 27.43 17.57
CA LYS A 961 28.14 27.17 16.70
C LYS A 961 29.35 26.74 17.48
N SER A 962 30.02 25.69 17.00
CA SER A 962 31.29 25.18 17.54
C SER A 962 31.21 24.98 19.06
N VAL A 963 30.31 24.10 19.50
CA VAL A 963 30.00 23.88 20.92
C VAL A 963 30.33 22.45 21.34
N ARG A 964 30.56 22.30 22.64
CA ARG A 964 30.66 21.02 23.33
C ARG A 964 29.56 20.94 24.38
N ILE A 965 28.81 19.84 24.37
CA ILE A 965 27.82 19.55 25.39
C ILE A 965 28.43 18.56 26.37
N VAL A 966 28.48 18.94 27.64
CA VAL A 966 29.06 18.13 28.72
C VAL A 966 28.08 18.00 29.87
N PHE A 967 28.12 16.86 30.56
CA PHE A 967 27.43 16.68 31.83
C PHE A 967 28.35 17.12 32.97
N ASN A 968 27.98 18.19 33.67
CA ASN A 968 28.76 18.69 34.81
C ASN A 968 28.33 17.94 36.08
N GLN A 969 29.23 17.10 36.60
CA GLN A 969 28.96 16.25 37.77
C GLN A 969 28.72 17.04 39.07
N GLU A 970 29.36 18.20 39.23
CA GLU A 970 29.22 19.02 40.44
C GLU A 970 27.83 19.67 40.51
N THR A 971 27.34 20.16 39.37
CA THR A 971 26.05 20.85 39.28
C THR A 971 24.88 19.91 38.95
N GLY A 972 25.17 18.70 38.45
CA GLY A 972 24.17 17.75 37.98
C GLY A 972 23.38 18.23 36.75
N MET A 973 23.95 19.14 35.96
CA MET A 973 23.30 19.77 34.80
C MET A 973 24.12 19.60 33.52
N LEU A 974 23.43 19.60 32.37
CA LEU A 974 24.04 19.70 31.06
C LEU A 974 24.48 21.14 30.78
N GLN A 975 25.70 21.33 30.29
CA GLN A 975 26.29 22.63 29.98
C GLN A 975 26.74 22.70 28.52
N ILE A 976 26.53 23.87 27.91
CA ILE A 976 27.07 24.22 26.59
C ILE A 976 28.38 24.97 26.81
N VAL A 977 29.48 24.43 26.31
CA VAL A 977 30.81 25.03 26.40
C VAL A 977 31.30 25.38 24.99
N PRO A 978 31.72 26.63 24.72
CA PRO A 978 32.27 26.98 23.41
C PRO A 978 33.60 26.26 23.16
N VAL A 979 33.79 25.73 21.97
CA VAL A 979 35.07 25.14 21.53
C VAL A 979 36.00 26.31 21.19
N THR A 980 36.85 26.69 22.14
CA THR A 980 37.89 27.71 21.89
C THR A 980 38.94 27.12 20.96
N SER A 981 39.23 27.84 19.87
CA SER A 981 40.34 27.55 18.95
C SER A 981 41.67 27.81 19.68
N GLY A 982 42.11 26.86 20.50
CA GLY A 982 43.50 26.79 20.97
C GLY A 982 44.38 26.29 19.84
N GLY A 983 45.42 27.07 19.49
CA GLY A 983 46.32 26.82 18.36
C GLY A 983 47.31 25.68 18.53
#